data_AF-A0A8H5F1P0-F1
#
_entry.id   AF-A0A8H5F1P0-F1
#
_cell.length_a   1.000
_cell.length_b   1.000
_cell.length_c   1.000
_cell.angle_alpha   90.00
_cell.angle_beta   90.00
_cell.angle_gamma   90.00
#
_symmetry.space_group_name_H-M   'P 1'
#
loop_
_entity.id
_entity.type
_entity.pdbx_description
1 polymer ?
#
loop_
_entity_poly.entity_id
_entity_poly.type
_entity_poly.pdbx_seq_one_letter_code
_entity_poly.pdbx_strand_id
1 'polypeptide(L)'
;MFFQRFRRQGGLDDVQDAISAQRKAVELTQPSDINFGTRYTNLGAYLLARMQLTKSPNDIQDGISTLVHALSTIDTDDETDYYPLLHNLAASYMTSFEVSGDPEDLDACISNRQLCIQLTPPRHERLPFWMDVLGTALGRRFEITKSQSDIDEAIATFETALSITPLGHPFLPHLLYNLSMALVCRADYLGPTIPLSAADYDKAILHRHRAIRTARGRLDSEELANWIHSTALLLSRRFDRTNEETDIHAAIIGIQEAIDLLSSRSPPPPNLPIMYANLAASLYARYKSAGHITDLDDAIVTQKKSIELCSSPRDSQAVLGFLRLGLWFHERAEKFGEIRDFEEAIIHHKRVLAGTPPGHDDHAGNLSQLGNIFLTRFLRIGTRKDLEFAVAAHRGAVLAHASAPSSNEPISGLYSNLGNSLARRFEHSGAVANLDEAIEYQRKSTRVVSDALPILRATMFNNLGISLTMRFERTGAIGDVEEALEAHRMAAKLDSQEAGGRHETEVTKSRTHKLNNLCVTLLRRFERLGHMQDIEEAILIQREVVSLTHDDDPSLPTHLNNLARFLLAQYGRTNEIDNLGQAAVLQQSAVDLTPDDHRDLPAWLSNLGGTLLALSEAKSKNNHSASREEAERAIRILERASALFPESHPKLPSCLNNLSRAFHLRYQSTGDSVDLESGTEAIQRAISLSSSDDVQLPDLLLSLGCALESQAKVEGISASSHIDDAINAHRKAVSITPETHARLPVYLRALGASLEMKSSVIIDEVEHATLIEESLACFKRGALGYTGAPSARLTNAILWAVGSVIPVTAGLPLNFEKSLEAYETAIKLLPLAAGIDQTPERRHEVISPYSGLVSGAAAAAFACDRLDKALEWLEQGRCLVWNQLNGLRTPVDDLRTYDSDLADRVTMISTSLERLSSRSLSSVYDGRASTTAQDDAYQHVKLADEWTKIIDTVHAIPQFNDFLRPPSTSTLLQSLPQIGTVVVINIHGTRCDALALLPGASDLDDLLHIPLPEFTYTKSEQLVKRLKDDLFSSGVRERGLNSEPHILPSLDDERAARPRPGREPRKSDDVMREILAELWKFVVKPILDALAFSVCFTIQQNRTID
;
A
#
# COMPACT_ATOMS: atom_id res chain seq x y z
N MET A 1 -74.12 -37.23 -17.05
CA MET A 1 -73.69 -37.95 -15.83
C MET A 1 -72.19 -38.24 -15.84
N PHE A 2 -71.66 -38.95 -16.85
CA PHE A 2 -70.21 -39.26 -16.95
C PHE A 2 -69.31 -38.02 -16.87
N PHE A 3 -69.59 -36.96 -17.64
CA PHE A 3 -68.79 -35.74 -17.59
C PHE A 3 -68.85 -35.00 -16.23
N GLN A 4 -69.94 -35.13 -15.49
CA GLN A 4 -70.02 -34.58 -14.13
C GLN A 4 -69.21 -35.41 -13.13
N ARG A 5 -69.11 -36.74 -13.34
CA ARG A 5 -68.22 -37.62 -12.59
C ARG A 5 -66.76 -37.29 -12.90
N PHE A 6 -66.43 -37.10 -14.18
CA PHE A 6 -65.13 -36.60 -14.62
C PHE A 6 -64.77 -35.28 -13.93
N ARG A 7 -65.65 -34.27 -13.95
CA ARG A 7 -65.39 -32.99 -13.26
C ARG A 7 -65.11 -33.11 -11.76
N ARG A 8 -65.51 -34.23 -11.12
CA ARG A 8 -65.26 -34.50 -9.70
C ARG A 8 -64.05 -35.41 -9.44
N GLN A 9 -63.76 -36.34 -10.35
CA GLN A 9 -62.82 -37.45 -10.11
C GLN A 9 -61.62 -37.44 -11.07
N GLY A 10 -61.66 -36.68 -12.16
CA GLY A 10 -60.57 -36.55 -13.12
C GLY A 10 -60.25 -37.79 -13.95
N GLY A 11 -61.07 -38.85 -13.86
CA GLY A 11 -60.81 -40.12 -14.53
C GLY A 11 -60.90 -40.03 -16.06
N LEU A 12 -59.87 -40.51 -16.77
CA LEU A 12 -59.84 -40.56 -18.23
C LEU A 12 -61.01 -41.39 -18.81
N ASP A 13 -61.34 -42.50 -18.15
CA ASP A 13 -62.46 -43.38 -18.53
C ASP A 13 -63.80 -42.63 -18.51
N ASP A 14 -63.99 -41.72 -17.55
CA ASP A 14 -65.23 -40.93 -17.43
C ASP A 14 -65.39 -39.91 -18.57
N VAL A 15 -64.28 -39.33 -19.05
CA VAL A 15 -64.28 -38.45 -20.22
C VAL A 15 -64.57 -39.26 -21.48
N GLN A 16 -63.95 -40.44 -21.58
CA GLN A 16 -64.13 -41.32 -22.73
C GLN A 16 -65.57 -41.82 -22.87
N ASP A 17 -66.20 -42.21 -21.75
CA ASP A 17 -67.61 -42.59 -21.70
C ASP A 17 -68.54 -41.39 -22.02
N ALA A 18 -68.20 -40.19 -21.54
CA ALA A 18 -68.94 -38.97 -21.86
C ALA A 18 -68.86 -38.62 -23.35
N ILE A 19 -67.68 -38.71 -23.97
CA ILE A 19 -67.49 -38.48 -25.40
C ILE A 19 -68.28 -39.51 -26.21
N SER A 20 -68.20 -40.78 -25.86
CA SER A 20 -68.89 -41.87 -26.58
C SER A 20 -70.40 -41.70 -26.56
N ALA A 21 -70.97 -41.36 -25.40
CA ALA A 21 -72.40 -41.07 -25.27
C ALA A 21 -72.81 -39.82 -26.06
N GLN A 22 -71.97 -38.78 -26.06
CA GLN A 22 -72.27 -37.53 -26.74
C GLN A 22 -72.13 -37.63 -28.26
N ARG A 23 -71.16 -38.40 -28.78
CA ARG A 23 -71.04 -38.71 -30.22
C ARG A 23 -72.30 -39.39 -30.75
N LYS A 24 -72.77 -40.41 -30.03
CA LYS A 24 -74.02 -41.10 -30.38
C LYS A 24 -75.23 -40.17 -30.33
N ALA A 25 -75.25 -39.23 -29.38
CA ALA A 25 -76.30 -38.23 -29.30
C ALA A 25 -76.26 -37.24 -30.48
N VAL A 26 -75.08 -36.83 -30.93
CA VAL A 26 -74.88 -36.00 -32.11
C VAL A 26 -75.37 -36.72 -33.38
N GLU A 27 -74.96 -37.99 -33.58
CA GLU A 27 -75.37 -38.80 -34.74
C GLU A 27 -76.90 -38.98 -34.87
N LEU A 28 -77.61 -39.01 -33.73
CA LEU A 28 -79.06 -39.20 -33.68
C LEU A 28 -79.87 -37.90 -33.78
N THR A 29 -79.20 -36.74 -33.79
CA THR A 29 -79.86 -35.43 -33.79
C THR A 29 -79.84 -34.84 -35.20
N GLN A 30 -81.01 -34.45 -35.73
CA GLN A 30 -81.11 -33.83 -37.05
C GLN A 30 -80.63 -32.36 -37.01
N PRO A 31 -80.06 -31.80 -38.09
CA PRO A 31 -79.61 -30.41 -38.14
C PRO A 31 -80.69 -29.36 -37.82
N SER A 32 -81.96 -29.70 -37.98
CA SER A 32 -83.11 -28.84 -37.65
C SER A 32 -83.53 -28.88 -36.17
N ASP A 33 -82.89 -29.70 -35.34
CA ASP A 33 -83.17 -29.78 -33.91
C ASP A 33 -82.53 -28.60 -33.18
N ILE A 34 -83.29 -27.94 -32.30
CA ILE A 34 -82.83 -26.81 -31.49
C ILE A 34 -81.62 -27.15 -30.61
N ASN A 35 -81.41 -28.42 -30.28
CA ASN A 35 -80.27 -28.87 -29.47
C ASN A 35 -79.08 -29.34 -30.31
N PHE A 36 -79.16 -29.29 -31.64
CA PHE A 36 -78.09 -29.76 -32.52
C PHE A 36 -76.77 -29.04 -32.21
N GLY A 37 -76.82 -27.70 -32.11
CA GLY A 37 -75.67 -26.89 -31.73
C GLY A 37 -75.13 -27.20 -30.33
N THR A 38 -76.01 -27.21 -29.33
CA THR A 38 -75.66 -27.53 -27.94
C THR A 38 -74.96 -28.89 -27.81
N ARG A 39 -75.38 -29.89 -28.62
CA ARG A 39 -74.77 -31.23 -28.57
C ARG A 39 -73.36 -31.25 -29.11
N TYR A 40 -73.09 -30.52 -30.19
CA TYR A 40 -71.74 -30.36 -30.72
C TYR A 40 -70.85 -29.55 -29.79
N THR A 41 -71.34 -28.45 -29.21
CA THR A 41 -70.60 -27.65 -28.23
C THR A 41 -70.21 -28.47 -27.00
N ASN A 42 -71.12 -29.32 -26.51
CA ASN A 42 -70.82 -30.26 -25.42
C ASN A 42 -69.81 -31.34 -25.83
N LEU A 43 -69.93 -31.90 -27.04
CA LEU A 43 -68.97 -32.87 -27.56
C LEU A 43 -67.56 -32.27 -27.64
N GLY A 44 -67.46 -31.04 -28.15
CA GLY A 44 -66.23 -30.27 -28.21
C GLY A 44 -65.63 -30.00 -26.84
N ALA A 45 -66.44 -29.63 -25.85
CA ALA A 45 -65.98 -29.46 -24.47
C ALA A 45 -65.43 -30.76 -23.86
N TYR A 46 -66.01 -31.91 -24.21
CA TYR A 46 -65.55 -33.21 -23.69
C TYR A 46 -64.26 -33.65 -24.39
N LEU A 47 -64.16 -33.41 -25.71
CA LEU A 47 -62.94 -33.67 -26.49
C LEU A 47 -61.79 -32.78 -26.01
N LEU A 48 -62.03 -31.48 -25.77
CA LEU A 48 -61.04 -30.58 -25.17
C LEU A 48 -60.53 -31.09 -23.82
N ALA A 49 -61.43 -31.58 -22.95
CA ALA A 49 -61.03 -32.17 -21.69
C ALA A 49 -60.14 -33.42 -21.87
N ARG A 50 -60.44 -34.28 -22.87
CA ARG A 50 -59.58 -35.43 -23.19
C ARG A 50 -58.24 -34.99 -23.77
N MET A 51 -58.23 -33.97 -24.63
CA MET A 51 -57.02 -33.38 -25.21
C MET A 51 -56.08 -32.85 -24.13
N GLN A 52 -56.60 -32.12 -23.14
CA GLN A 52 -55.81 -31.55 -22.05
C GLN A 52 -55.17 -32.63 -21.16
N LEU A 53 -55.83 -33.78 -20.99
CA LEU A 53 -55.29 -34.92 -20.23
C LEU A 53 -54.27 -35.74 -21.01
N THR A 54 -54.57 -36.04 -22.28
CA THR A 54 -53.77 -36.96 -23.11
C THR A 54 -52.61 -36.27 -23.80
N LYS A 55 -52.76 -34.98 -24.12
CA LYS A 55 -51.84 -34.17 -24.95
C LYS A 55 -51.44 -34.89 -26.26
N SER A 56 -52.30 -35.77 -26.75
CA SER A 56 -52.07 -36.60 -27.93
C SER A 56 -52.42 -35.82 -29.20
N PRO A 57 -51.53 -35.72 -30.20
CA PRO A 57 -51.81 -35.03 -31.46
C PRO A 57 -53.08 -35.52 -32.16
N ASN A 58 -53.36 -36.83 -32.07
CA ASN A 58 -54.56 -37.42 -32.68
C ASN A 58 -55.84 -36.95 -31.98
N ASP A 59 -55.83 -36.84 -30.65
CA ASP A 59 -56.97 -36.33 -29.89
C ASP A 59 -57.18 -34.83 -30.13
N ILE A 60 -56.09 -34.08 -30.33
CA ILE A 60 -56.12 -32.66 -30.65
C ILE A 60 -56.77 -32.43 -32.03
N GLN A 61 -56.33 -33.19 -33.03
CA GLN A 61 -56.88 -33.10 -34.39
C GLN A 61 -58.37 -33.52 -34.44
N ASP A 62 -58.74 -34.59 -33.73
CA ASP A 62 -60.12 -35.08 -33.60
C ASP A 62 -61.02 -34.03 -32.91
N GLY A 63 -60.51 -33.38 -31.86
CA GLY A 63 -61.19 -32.29 -31.17
C GLY A 63 -61.41 -31.04 -32.04
N ILE A 64 -60.33 -30.54 -32.67
CA ILE A 64 -60.39 -29.36 -33.55
C ILE A 64 -61.31 -29.61 -34.73
N SER A 65 -61.17 -30.74 -35.44
CA SER A 65 -62.01 -31.06 -36.61
C SER A 65 -63.50 -31.16 -36.25
N THR A 66 -63.83 -31.74 -35.08
CA THR A 66 -65.21 -31.82 -34.58
C THR A 66 -65.78 -30.42 -34.27
N LEU A 67 -64.99 -29.55 -33.66
CA LEU A 67 -65.38 -28.17 -33.31
C LEU A 67 -65.49 -27.26 -34.54
N VAL A 68 -64.62 -27.42 -35.54
CA VAL A 68 -64.70 -26.70 -36.83
C VAL A 68 -65.95 -27.13 -37.61
N HIS A 69 -66.25 -28.43 -37.64
CA HIS A 69 -67.48 -28.93 -38.26
C HIS A 69 -68.72 -28.33 -37.58
N ALA A 70 -68.74 -28.31 -36.24
CA ALA A 70 -69.81 -27.66 -35.49
C ALA A 70 -69.98 -26.18 -35.88
N LEU A 71 -68.87 -25.45 -36.01
CA LEU A 71 -68.89 -24.02 -36.35
C LEU A 71 -69.51 -23.75 -37.73
N SER A 72 -69.38 -24.69 -38.67
CA SER A 72 -69.99 -24.59 -40.01
C SER A 72 -71.49 -24.91 -40.06
N THR A 73 -72.08 -25.36 -38.95
CA THR A 73 -73.47 -25.89 -38.92
C THR A 73 -74.40 -25.18 -37.95
N ILE A 74 -73.86 -24.39 -37.01
CA ILE A 74 -74.63 -23.59 -36.05
C ILE A 74 -74.80 -22.17 -36.61
N ASP A 75 -76.00 -21.61 -36.45
CA ASP A 75 -76.29 -20.22 -36.84
C ASP A 75 -75.50 -19.23 -35.99
N THR A 76 -74.98 -18.17 -36.61
CA THR A 76 -74.21 -17.11 -35.94
C THR A 76 -75.05 -16.29 -34.97
N ASP A 77 -76.38 -16.30 -35.14
CA ASP A 77 -77.32 -15.55 -34.30
C ASP A 77 -77.73 -16.30 -33.01
N ASP A 78 -77.32 -17.57 -32.82
CA ASP A 78 -77.58 -18.34 -31.60
C ASP A 78 -76.52 -18.07 -30.52
N GLU A 79 -76.75 -17.01 -29.75
CA GLU A 79 -75.90 -16.57 -28.64
C GLU A 79 -75.63 -17.66 -27.58
N THR A 80 -76.53 -18.64 -27.45
CA THR A 80 -76.48 -19.65 -26.39
C THR A 80 -75.37 -20.68 -26.62
N ASP A 81 -75.14 -21.04 -27.88
CA ASP A 81 -74.26 -22.13 -28.27
C ASP A 81 -73.05 -21.67 -29.09
N TYR A 82 -73.12 -20.53 -29.78
CA TYR A 82 -72.05 -20.04 -30.66
C TYR A 82 -70.82 -19.52 -29.90
N TYR A 83 -70.98 -18.73 -28.82
CA TYR A 83 -69.84 -18.20 -28.05
C TYR A 83 -69.05 -19.28 -27.29
N PRO A 84 -69.70 -20.23 -26.58
CA PRO A 84 -68.98 -21.33 -25.94
C PRO A 84 -68.27 -22.23 -26.96
N LEU A 85 -68.82 -22.39 -28.18
CA LEU A 85 -68.16 -23.12 -29.25
C LEU A 85 -66.87 -22.44 -29.70
N LEU A 86 -66.91 -21.15 -30.02
CA LEU A 86 -65.71 -20.36 -30.38
C LEU A 86 -64.65 -20.40 -29.28
N HIS A 87 -65.07 -20.33 -28.01
CA HIS A 87 -64.17 -20.46 -26.88
C HIS A 87 -63.49 -21.84 -26.82
N ASN A 88 -64.25 -22.93 -26.94
CA ASN A 88 -63.72 -24.28 -26.91
C ASN A 88 -62.77 -24.52 -28.10
N LEU A 89 -63.12 -24.02 -29.29
CA LEU A 89 -62.24 -24.10 -30.47
C LEU A 89 -60.93 -23.34 -30.25
N ALA A 90 -61.01 -22.11 -29.75
CA ALA A 90 -59.80 -21.35 -29.42
C ALA A 90 -58.96 -22.02 -28.31
N ALA A 91 -59.60 -22.63 -27.31
CA ALA A 91 -58.89 -23.39 -26.28
C ALA A 91 -58.22 -24.66 -26.85
N SER A 92 -58.87 -25.34 -27.80
CA SER A 92 -58.27 -26.47 -28.52
C SER A 92 -57.06 -26.06 -29.36
N TYR A 93 -57.12 -24.92 -30.05
CA TYR A 93 -55.97 -24.35 -30.76
C TYR A 93 -54.84 -23.96 -29.79
N MET A 94 -55.14 -23.38 -28.62
CA MET A 94 -54.12 -23.09 -27.60
C MET A 94 -53.45 -24.38 -27.10
N THR A 95 -54.22 -25.42 -26.82
CA THR A 95 -53.67 -26.73 -26.42
C THR A 95 -52.85 -27.37 -27.55
N SER A 96 -53.24 -27.18 -28.81
CA SER A 96 -52.43 -27.59 -29.97
C SER A 96 -51.09 -26.87 -29.97
N PHE A 97 -51.08 -25.54 -29.89
CA PHE A 97 -49.88 -24.72 -29.80
C PHE A 97 -48.97 -25.12 -28.63
N GLU A 98 -49.52 -25.40 -27.45
CA GLU A 98 -48.73 -25.84 -26.29
C GLU A 98 -48.00 -27.17 -26.50
N VAL A 99 -48.51 -28.03 -27.40
CA VAL A 99 -47.93 -29.33 -27.72
C VAL A 99 -47.02 -29.27 -28.96
N SER A 100 -47.45 -28.54 -30.01
CA SER A 100 -46.76 -28.46 -31.30
C SER A 100 -45.73 -27.33 -31.38
N GLY A 101 -45.94 -26.25 -30.64
CA GLY A 101 -45.21 -24.99 -30.78
C GLY A 101 -45.56 -24.20 -32.05
N ASP A 102 -46.60 -24.60 -32.79
CA ASP A 102 -46.96 -24.01 -34.09
C ASP A 102 -47.61 -22.62 -33.92
N PRO A 103 -46.97 -21.52 -34.37
CA PRO A 103 -47.53 -20.18 -34.24
C PRO A 103 -48.87 -19.99 -34.99
N GLU A 104 -49.14 -20.78 -36.05
CA GLU A 104 -50.43 -20.69 -36.77
C GLU A 104 -51.60 -21.10 -35.88
N ASP A 105 -51.41 -22.09 -34.99
CA ASP A 105 -52.40 -22.49 -34.00
C ASP A 105 -52.66 -21.37 -32.99
N LEU A 106 -51.62 -20.62 -32.59
CA LEU A 106 -51.76 -19.47 -31.69
C LEU A 106 -52.51 -18.31 -32.35
N ASP A 107 -52.24 -18.04 -33.62
CA ASP A 107 -52.97 -17.01 -34.38
C ASP A 107 -54.43 -17.42 -34.63
N ALA A 108 -54.71 -18.70 -34.88
CA ALA A 108 -56.06 -19.23 -34.95
C ALA A 108 -56.79 -19.11 -33.60
N CYS A 109 -56.09 -19.37 -32.48
CA CYS A 109 -56.62 -19.15 -31.14
C CYS A 109 -57.02 -17.68 -30.90
N ILE A 110 -56.12 -16.74 -31.22
CA ILE A 110 -56.35 -15.30 -31.05
C ILE A 110 -57.51 -14.82 -31.93
N SER A 111 -57.54 -15.23 -33.19
CA SER A 111 -58.59 -14.84 -34.15
C SER A 111 -59.98 -15.30 -33.69
N ASN A 112 -60.10 -16.55 -33.21
CA ASN A 112 -61.36 -17.08 -32.68
C ASN A 112 -61.79 -16.37 -31.38
N ARG A 113 -60.85 -15.98 -30.51
CA ARG A 113 -61.14 -15.22 -29.28
C ARG A 113 -61.58 -13.78 -29.59
N GLN A 114 -60.93 -13.11 -30.56
CA GLN A 114 -61.33 -11.78 -31.03
C GLN A 114 -62.74 -11.81 -31.64
N LEU A 115 -63.05 -12.80 -32.49
CA LEU A 115 -64.38 -12.98 -33.06
C LEU A 115 -65.45 -13.21 -31.97
N CYS A 116 -65.14 -14.06 -30.98
CA CYS A 116 -66.04 -14.31 -29.84
C CYS A 116 -66.37 -13.02 -29.06
N ILE A 117 -65.37 -12.17 -28.80
CA ILE A 117 -65.55 -10.88 -28.10
C ILE A 117 -66.35 -9.89 -28.97
N GLN A 118 -66.12 -9.84 -30.28
CA GLN A 118 -66.83 -8.94 -31.19
C GLN A 118 -68.33 -9.24 -31.26
N LEU A 119 -68.70 -10.52 -31.24
CA LEU A 119 -70.10 -10.95 -31.30
C LEU A 119 -70.80 -10.84 -29.94
N THR A 120 -70.06 -10.88 -28.84
CA THR A 120 -70.61 -10.81 -27.49
C THR A 120 -71.21 -9.43 -27.15
N PRO A 121 -72.45 -9.35 -26.65
CA PRO A 121 -73.04 -8.08 -26.20
C PRO A 121 -72.28 -7.41 -25.03
N PRO A 122 -72.19 -6.07 -24.96
CA PRO A 122 -71.39 -5.34 -23.94
C PRO A 122 -71.75 -5.61 -22.46
N ARG A 123 -72.94 -6.16 -22.17
CA ARG A 123 -73.41 -6.46 -20.81
C ARG A 123 -73.42 -7.96 -20.50
N HIS A 124 -72.81 -8.79 -21.34
CA HIS A 124 -72.78 -10.23 -21.13
C HIS A 124 -71.90 -10.60 -19.93
N GLU A 125 -72.40 -11.46 -19.03
CA GLU A 125 -71.75 -11.85 -17.77
C GLU A 125 -70.32 -12.41 -17.95
N ARG A 126 -70.10 -13.18 -19.01
CA ARG A 126 -68.81 -13.80 -19.34
C ARG A 126 -67.87 -12.92 -20.20
N LEU A 127 -68.27 -11.71 -20.60
CA LEU A 127 -67.42 -10.81 -21.40
C LEU A 127 -66.04 -10.54 -20.77
N PRO A 128 -65.93 -10.27 -19.46
CA PRO A 128 -64.62 -10.14 -18.82
C PRO A 128 -63.74 -11.38 -18.92
N PHE A 129 -64.34 -12.57 -18.86
CA PHE A 129 -63.62 -13.83 -18.94
C PHE A 129 -63.06 -14.06 -20.35
N TRP A 130 -63.84 -13.78 -21.39
CA TRP A 130 -63.35 -13.91 -22.77
C TRP A 130 -62.20 -12.94 -23.07
N MET A 131 -62.29 -11.70 -22.57
CA MET A 131 -61.22 -10.71 -22.70
C MET A 131 -59.94 -11.11 -21.95
N ASP A 132 -60.03 -11.65 -20.74
CA ASP A 132 -58.85 -12.16 -19.99
C ASP A 132 -58.12 -13.27 -20.75
N VAL A 133 -58.91 -14.20 -21.27
CA VAL A 133 -58.41 -15.33 -22.03
C VAL A 133 -57.78 -14.85 -23.36
N LEU A 134 -58.34 -13.84 -24.04
CA LEU A 134 -57.66 -13.19 -25.18
C LEU A 134 -56.34 -12.53 -24.77
N GLY A 135 -56.34 -11.72 -23.71
CA GLY A 135 -55.14 -11.04 -23.21
C GLY A 135 -54.01 -12.01 -22.88
N THR A 136 -54.33 -13.18 -22.34
CA THR A 136 -53.36 -14.26 -22.05
C THR A 136 -52.76 -14.84 -23.35
N ALA A 137 -53.56 -15.04 -24.39
CA ALA A 137 -53.06 -15.51 -25.68
C ALA A 137 -52.16 -14.48 -26.38
N LEU A 138 -52.53 -13.19 -26.34
CA LEU A 138 -51.70 -12.10 -26.84
C LEU A 138 -50.37 -12.00 -26.08
N GLY A 139 -50.40 -12.14 -24.75
CA GLY A 139 -49.18 -12.23 -23.93
C GLY A 139 -48.30 -13.41 -24.31
N ARG A 140 -48.88 -14.58 -24.62
CA ARG A 140 -48.12 -15.74 -25.10
C ARG A 140 -47.52 -15.52 -26.48
N ARG A 141 -48.23 -14.84 -27.38
CA ARG A 141 -47.69 -14.45 -28.69
C ARG A 141 -46.52 -13.48 -28.53
N PHE A 142 -46.65 -12.50 -27.65
CA PHE A 142 -45.56 -11.59 -27.29
C PHE A 142 -44.31 -12.33 -26.79
N GLU A 143 -44.45 -13.37 -25.96
CA GLU A 143 -43.29 -14.12 -25.47
C GLU A 143 -42.46 -14.74 -26.60
N ILE A 144 -43.09 -15.10 -27.72
CA ILE A 144 -42.48 -15.67 -28.93
C ILE A 144 -41.98 -14.57 -29.87
N THR A 145 -42.84 -13.62 -30.22
CA THR A 145 -42.58 -12.61 -31.25
C THR A 145 -41.72 -11.46 -30.74
N LYS A 146 -41.74 -11.22 -29.41
CA LYS A 146 -41.21 -10.01 -28.75
C LYS A 146 -41.75 -8.70 -29.37
N SER A 147 -42.93 -8.75 -29.98
CA SER A 147 -43.60 -7.61 -30.61
C SER A 147 -44.28 -6.74 -29.57
N GLN A 148 -43.84 -5.50 -29.40
CA GLN A 148 -44.44 -4.58 -28.42
C GLN A 148 -45.96 -4.39 -28.63
N SER A 149 -46.42 -4.42 -29.89
CA SER A 149 -47.86 -4.31 -30.21
C SER A 149 -48.70 -5.41 -29.55
N ASP A 150 -48.17 -6.62 -29.42
CA ASP A 150 -48.90 -7.76 -28.84
C ASP A 150 -49.12 -7.57 -27.33
N ILE A 151 -48.10 -7.10 -26.61
CA ILE A 151 -48.22 -6.86 -25.17
C ILE A 151 -49.04 -5.62 -24.85
N ASP A 152 -48.99 -4.59 -25.70
CA ASP A 152 -49.83 -3.40 -25.57
C ASP A 152 -51.31 -3.73 -25.81
N GLU A 153 -51.62 -4.57 -26.82
CA GLU A 153 -52.98 -5.07 -27.08
C GLU A 153 -53.47 -5.96 -25.92
N ALA A 154 -52.61 -6.82 -25.38
CA ALA A 154 -52.92 -7.66 -24.22
C ALA A 154 -53.33 -6.79 -23.01
N ILE A 155 -52.51 -5.79 -22.66
CA ILE A 155 -52.76 -4.89 -21.53
C ILE A 155 -54.04 -4.08 -21.75
N ALA A 156 -54.27 -3.54 -22.95
CA ALA A 156 -55.49 -2.80 -23.28
C ALA A 156 -56.75 -3.68 -23.15
N THR A 157 -56.65 -4.95 -23.56
CA THR A 157 -57.73 -5.93 -23.42
C THR A 157 -58.03 -6.22 -21.95
N PHE A 158 -57.00 -6.43 -21.13
CA PHE A 158 -57.14 -6.64 -19.68
C PHE A 158 -57.69 -5.41 -18.95
N GLU A 159 -57.24 -4.19 -19.29
CA GLU A 159 -57.74 -2.94 -18.71
C GLU A 159 -59.23 -2.72 -19.06
N THR A 160 -59.61 -3.04 -20.30
CA THR A 160 -61.01 -2.99 -20.74
C THR A 160 -61.86 -3.99 -19.94
N ALA A 161 -61.40 -5.24 -19.82
CA ALA A 161 -62.07 -6.26 -19.01
C ALA A 161 -62.22 -5.83 -17.55
N LEU A 162 -61.19 -5.18 -16.98
CA LEU A 162 -61.21 -4.70 -15.61
C LEU A 162 -62.23 -3.58 -15.41
N SER A 163 -62.40 -2.70 -16.40
CA SER A 163 -63.35 -1.57 -16.34
C SER A 163 -64.82 -2.00 -16.30
N ILE A 164 -65.14 -3.14 -16.92
CA ILE A 164 -66.51 -3.70 -16.98
C ILE A 164 -66.80 -4.75 -15.91
N THR A 165 -65.79 -5.16 -15.11
CA THR A 165 -65.93 -6.19 -14.07
C THR A 165 -66.30 -5.58 -12.71
N PRO A 166 -67.45 -5.94 -12.10
CA PRO A 166 -67.82 -5.44 -10.77
C PRO A 166 -66.86 -5.90 -9.66
N LEU A 167 -66.69 -5.06 -8.62
CA LEU A 167 -65.79 -5.29 -7.47
C LEU A 167 -66.01 -6.62 -6.71
N GLY A 168 -67.19 -7.23 -6.80
CA GLY A 168 -67.50 -8.51 -6.14
C GLY A 168 -67.38 -9.75 -7.03
N HIS A 169 -67.10 -9.58 -8.32
CA HIS A 169 -67.16 -10.67 -9.31
C HIS A 169 -66.16 -11.80 -8.96
N PRO A 170 -66.55 -13.09 -9.00
CA PRO A 170 -65.68 -14.21 -8.62
C PRO A 170 -64.37 -14.30 -9.42
N PHE A 171 -64.39 -13.83 -10.68
CA PHE A 171 -63.24 -13.88 -11.59
C PHE A 171 -62.27 -12.70 -11.44
N LEU A 172 -62.68 -11.62 -10.76
CA LEU A 172 -61.87 -10.40 -10.60
C LEU A 172 -60.43 -10.65 -10.09
N PRO A 173 -60.16 -11.58 -9.14
CA PRO A 173 -58.80 -11.84 -8.67
C PRO A 173 -57.86 -12.34 -9.77
N HIS A 174 -58.33 -13.25 -10.64
CA HIS A 174 -57.54 -13.82 -11.73
C HIS A 174 -57.23 -12.77 -12.80
N LEU A 175 -58.23 -11.97 -13.18
CA LEU A 175 -58.06 -10.86 -14.11
C LEU A 175 -57.02 -9.84 -13.64
N LEU A 176 -57.06 -9.46 -12.36
CA LEU A 176 -56.08 -8.56 -11.75
C LEU A 176 -54.67 -9.17 -11.75
N TYR A 177 -54.57 -10.48 -11.48
CA TYR A 177 -53.29 -11.19 -11.49
C TYR A 177 -52.70 -11.27 -12.91
N ASN A 178 -53.50 -11.64 -13.90
CA ASN A 178 -53.08 -11.75 -15.30
C ASN A 178 -52.69 -10.40 -15.91
N LEU A 179 -53.46 -9.34 -15.63
CA LEU A 179 -53.08 -7.97 -15.99
C LEU A 179 -51.73 -7.59 -15.39
N SER A 180 -51.49 -7.93 -14.12
CA SER A 180 -50.21 -7.66 -13.47
C SER A 180 -49.05 -8.40 -14.15
N MET A 181 -49.27 -9.64 -14.60
CA MET A 181 -48.25 -10.42 -15.32
C MET A 181 -47.90 -9.76 -16.67
N ALA A 182 -48.90 -9.30 -17.41
CA ALA A 182 -48.69 -8.61 -18.69
C ALA A 182 -47.91 -7.29 -18.51
N LEU A 183 -48.26 -6.51 -17.48
CA LEU A 183 -47.54 -5.29 -17.11
C LEU A 183 -46.06 -5.57 -16.77
N VAL A 184 -45.78 -6.60 -15.97
CA VAL A 184 -44.39 -7.02 -15.67
C VAL A 184 -43.65 -7.44 -16.94
N CYS A 185 -44.29 -8.20 -17.83
CA CYS A 185 -43.68 -8.62 -19.10
C CYS A 185 -43.31 -7.43 -19.99
N ARG A 186 -44.18 -6.42 -20.08
CA ARG A 186 -43.88 -5.20 -20.83
C ARG A 186 -42.75 -4.41 -20.18
N ALA A 187 -42.77 -4.30 -18.86
CA ALA A 187 -41.73 -3.59 -18.11
C ALA A 187 -40.34 -4.25 -18.25
N ASP A 188 -40.28 -5.58 -18.19
CA ASP A 188 -39.06 -6.38 -18.41
C ASP A 188 -38.52 -6.19 -19.84
N TYR A 189 -39.40 -6.11 -20.84
CA TYR A 189 -39.02 -5.92 -22.26
C TYR A 189 -38.52 -4.51 -22.57
N LEU A 190 -39.17 -3.48 -22.03
CA LEU A 190 -38.77 -2.08 -22.22
C LEU A 190 -37.43 -1.76 -21.52
N GLY A 191 -37.05 -2.55 -20.52
CA GLY A 191 -35.84 -2.33 -19.73
C GLY A 191 -35.97 -1.17 -18.73
N PRO A 192 -34.98 -1.04 -17.83
CA PRO A 192 -35.09 -0.18 -16.64
C PRO A 192 -34.99 1.33 -16.92
N THR A 193 -34.54 1.73 -18.11
CA THR A 193 -34.28 3.14 -18.47
C THR A 193 -35.49 3.88 -19.00
N ILE A 194 -36.57 3.15 -19.35
CA ILE A 194 -37.80 3.74 -19.89
C ILE A 194 -38.77 4.03 -18.73
N PRO A 195 -39.23 5.29 -18.52
CA PRO A 195 -40.13 5.65 -17.42
C PRO A 195 -41.43 4.83 -17.36
N LEU A 196 -41.91 4.39 -18.53
CA LEU A 196 -43.08 3.52 -18.66
C LEU A 196 -42.88 2.17 -17.94
N SER A 197 -41.65 1.64 -17.91
CA SER A 197 -41.30 0.40 -17.21
C SER A 197 -41.54 0.52 -15.70
N ALA A 198 -41.07 1.60 -15.07
CA ALA A 198 -41.31 1.85 -13.64
C ALA A 198 -42.81 1.96 -13.31
N ALA A 199 -43.56 2.70 -14.13
CA ALA A 199 -45.01 2.83 -13.95
C ALA A 199 -45.75 1.49 -14.08
N ASP A 200 -45.31 0.60 -14.97
CA ASP A 200 -45.87 -0.74 -15.14
C ASP A 200 -45.59 -1.65 -13.93
N TYR A 201 -44.39 -1.58 -13.33
CA TYR A 201 -44.11 -2.31 -12.08
C TYR A 201 -45.01 -1.86 -10.93
N ASP A 202 -45.20 -0.54 -10.76
CA ASP A 202 -46.04 -0.01 -9.68
C ASP A 202 -47.50 -0.41 -9.84
N LYS A 203 -48.02 -0.32 -11.07
CA LYS A 203 -49.36 -0.82 -11.41
C LYS A 203 -49.46 -2.33 -11.17
N ALA A 204 -48.48 -3.11 -11.59
CA ALA A 204 -48.49 -4.56 -11.40
C ALA A 204 -48.53 -4.94 -9.92
N ILE A 205 -47.69 -4.33 -9.07
CA ILE A 205 -47.67 -4.56 -7.62
C ILE A 205 -49.02 -4.21 -7.00
N LEU A 206 -49.62 -3.07 -7.37
CA LEU A 206 -50.94 -2.65 -6.92
C LEU A 206 -52.02 -3.69 -7.29
N HIS A 207 -52.02 -4.15 -8.55
CA HIS A 207 -52.97 -5.15 -9.02
C HIS A 207 -52.79 -6.50 -8.32
N ARG A 208 -51.56 -6.95 -8.05
CA ARG A 208 -51.29 -8.19 -7.29
C ARG A 208 -51.78 -8.11 -5.85
N HIS A 209 -51.53 -7.00 -5.15
CA HIS A 209 -52.06 -6.83 -3.80
C HIS A 209 -53.60 -6.83 -3.78
N ARG A 210 -54.24 -6.21 -4.77
CA ARG A 210 -55.70 -6.23 -4.91
C ARG A 210 -56.20 -7.65 -5.21
N ALA A 211 -55.54 -8.36 -6.12
CA ALA A 211 -55.86 -9.75 -6.48
C ALA A 211 -55.82 -10.64 -5.24
N ILE A 212 -54.70 -10.66 -4.51
CA ILE A 212 -54.51 -11.45 -3.28
C ILE A 212 -55.59 -11.11 -2.24
N ARG A 213 -55.85 -9.82 -1.99
CA ARG A 213 -56.88 -9.39 -1.02
C ARG A 213 -58.27 -9.93 -1.38
N THR A 214 -58.63 -9.90 -2.66
CA THR A 214 -59.93 -10.40 -3.15
C THR A 214 -60.00 -11.93 -3.27
N ALA A 215 -58.86 -12.60 -3.38
CA ALA A 215 -58.74 -14.06 -3.50
C ALA A 215 -58.78 -14.80 -2.15
N ARG A 216 -58.42 -14.13 -1.04
CA ARG A 216 -58.42 -14.73 0.30
C ARG A 216 -59.78 -15.37 0.64
N GLY A 217 -59.76 -16.65 1.01
CA GLY A 217 -60.95 -17.44 1.30
C GLY A 217 -61.72 -17.96 0.09
N ARG A 218 -61.25 -17.70 -1.14
CA ARG A 218 -61.86 -18.17 -2.40
C ARG A 218 -60.96 -19.13 -3.17
N LEU A 219 -59.65 -18.91 -3.16
CA LEU A 219 -58.65 -19.80 -3.76
C LEU A 219 -58.24 -20.91 -2.81
N ASP A 220 -57.67 -21.97 -3.37
CA ASP A 220 -56.98 -22.96 -2.56
C ASP A 220 -55.71 -22.35 -1.91
N SER A 221 -55.23 -23.00 -0.85
CA SER A 221 -54.09 -22.50 -0.07
C SER A 221 -52.78 -22.48 -0.87
N GLU A 222 -52.66 -23.28 -1.92
CA GLU A 222 -51.43 -23.46 -2.68
C GLU A 222 -51.28 -22.43 -3.79
N GLU A 223 -52.34 -22.21 -4.54
CA GLU A 223 -52.48 -21.14 -5.51
C GLU A 223 -52.32 -19.78 -4.85
N LEU A 224 -52.98 -19.57 -3.70
CA LEU A 224 -52.82 -18.34 -2.91
C LEU A 224 -51.36 -18.14 -2.45
N ALA A 225 -50.70 -19.18 -1.95
CA ALA A 225 -49.30 -19.11 -1.54
C ALA A 225 -48.36 -18.80 -2.72
N ASN A 226 -48.58 -19.39 -3.89
CA ASN A 226 -47.80 -19.12 -5.10
C ASN A 226 -47.96 -17.66 -5.57
N TRP A 227 -49.18 -17.10 -5.51
CA TRP A 227 -49.43 -15.70 -5.86
C TRP A 227 -48.76 -14.74 -4.87
N ILE A 228 -48.82 -15.05 -3.57
CA ILE A 228 -48.13 -14.24 -2.54
C ILE A 228 -46.62 -14.28 -2.77
N HIS A 229 -46.04 -15.47 -2.96
CA HIS A 229 -44.61 -15.65 -3.23
C HIS A 229 -44.17 -14.92 -4.50
N SER A 230 -44.91 -15.05 -5.61
CA SER A 230 -44.57 -14.36 -6.86
C SER A 230 -44.60 -12.84 -6.70
N THR A 231 -45.55 -12.31 -5.92
CA THR A 231 -45.65 -10.88 -5.58
C THR A 231 -44.49 -10.41 -4.73
N ALA A 232 -44.08 -11.21 -3.74
CA ALA A 232 -42.92 -10.91 -2.92
C ALA A 232 -41.62 -10.85 -3.75
N LEU A 233 -41.43 -11.75 -4.71
CA LEU A 233 -40.28 -11.69 -5.63
C LEU A 233 -40.26 -10.42 -6.49
N LEU A 234 -41.44 -9.92 -6.87
CA LEU A 234 -41.55 -8.66 -7.61
C LEU A 234 -41.12 -7.46 -6.76
N LEU A 235 -41.49 -7.47 -5.47
CA LEU A 235 -41.05 -6.47 -4.49
C LEU A 235 -39.54 -6.53 -4.27
N SER A 236 -38.94 -7.73 -4.13
CA SER A 236 -37.48 -7.88 -4.04
C SER A 236 -36.77 -7.32 -5.28
N ARG A 237 -37.29 -7.56 -6.49
CA ARG A 237 -36.73 -6.96 -7.73
C ARG A 237 -36.85 -5.44 -7.76
N ARG A 238 -37.92 -4.86 -7.20
CA ARG A 238 -38.08 -3.41 -7.11
C ARG A 238 -37.09 -2.84 -6.11
N PHE A 239 -36.93 -3.49 -4.95
CA PHE A 239 -35.89 -3.17 -3.97
C PHE A 239 -34.49 -3.15 -4.59
N ASP A 240 -34.12 -4.17 -5.38
CA ASP A 240 -32.80 -4.21 -6.05
C ASP A 240 -32.54 -2.99 -6.96
N ARG A 241 -33.60 -2.29 -7.40
CA ARG A 241 -33.50 -1.10 -8.26
C ARG A 241 -33.62 0.21 -7.50
N THR A 242 -34.51 0.28 -6.52
CA THR A 242 -34.86 1.53 -5.81
C THR A 242 -34.17 1.65 -4.46
N ASN A 243 -33.71 0.54 -3.90
CA ASN A 243 -33.23 0.38 -2.53
C ASN A 243 -34.26 0.83 -1.47
N GLU A 244 -35.58 0.77 -1.79
CA GLU A 244 -36.65 1.11 -0.86
C GLU A 244 -36.86 0.00 0.18
N GLU A 245 -36.47 0.25 1.43
CA GLU A 245 -36.54 -0.77 2.48
C GLU A 245 -37.95 -1.31 2.73
N THR A 246 -39.00 -0.53 2.46
CA THR A 246 -40.40 -1.00 2.59
C THR A 246 -40.70 -2.22 1.70
N ASP A 247 -40.03 -2.31 0.55
CA ASP A 247 -40.25 -3.39 -0.40
C ASP A 247 -39.63 -4.69 0.06
N ILE A 248 -38.39 -4.66 0.54
CA ILE A 248 -37.74 -5.87 1.05
C ILE A 248 -38.43 -6.37 2.31
N HIS A 249 -38.93 -5.47 3.17
CA HIS A 249 -39.75 -5.85 4.32
C HIS A 249 -41.06 -6.53 3.90
N ALA A 250 -41.78 -5.95 2.95
CA ALA A 250 -43.02 -6.53 2.43
C ALA A 250 -42.77 -7.86 1.71
N ALA A 251 -41.64 -8.00 1.01
CA ALA A 251 -41.23 -9.25 0.38
C ALA A 251 -40.99 -10.35 1.42
N ILE A 252 -40.17 -10.08 2.46
CA ILE A 252 -39.89 -11.04 3.53
C ILE A 252 -41.18 -11.53 4.20
N ILE A 253 -42.09 -10.61 4.55
CA ILE A 253 -43.39 -10.95 5.16
C ILE A 253 -44.23 -11.82 4.21
N GLY A 254 -44.29 -11.45 2.92
CA GLY A 254 -45.04 -12.21 1.92
C GLY A 254 -44.50 -13.63 1.72
N ILE A 255 -43.18 -13.79 1.59
CA ILE A 255 -42.58 -15.13 1.43
C ILE A 255 -42.83 -15.98 2.68
N GLN A 256 -42.72 -15.39 3.88
CA GLN A 256 -43.02 -16.10 5.13
C GLN A 256 -44.49 -16.55 5.19
N GLU A 257 -45.43 -15.67 4.82
CA GLU A 257 -46.86 -16.04 4.75
C GLU A 257 -47.11 -17.18 3.77
N ALA A 258 -46.48 -17.15 2.58
CA ALA A 258 -46.58 -18.22 1.60
C ALA A 258 -46.04 -19.56 2.14
N ILE A 259 -44.92 -19.52 2.88
CA ILE A 259 -44.35 -20.69 3.54
C ILE A 259 -45.29 -21.22 4.62
N ASP A 260 -45.88 -20.37 5.45
CA ASP A 260 -46.76 -20.77 6.56
C ASP A 260 -48.04 -21.46 6.05
N LEU A 261 -48.60 -20.98 4.93
CA LEU A 261 -49.75 -21.60 4.27
C LEU A 261 -49.47 -23.03 3.78
N LEU A 262 -48.22 -23.32 3.44
CA LEU A 262 -47.81 -24.59 2.83
C LEU A 262 -47.12 -25.55 3.80
N SER A 263 -46.54 -25.05 4.89
CA SER A 263 -45.69 -25.82 5.82
C SER A 263 -46.43 -26.91 6.61
N SER A 264 -47.77 -26.85 6.68
CA SER A 264 -48.60 -27.85 7.36
C SER A 264 -49.02 -29.04 6.49
N ARG A 265 -48.72 -29.01 5.18
CA ARG A 265 -49.09 -30.08 4.25
C ARG A 265 -48.10 -31.25 4.28
N SER A 266 -48.63 -32.46 4.14
CA SER A 266 -47.85 -33.70 4.01
C SER A 266 -48.33 -34.50 2.80
N PRO A 267 -47.48 -34.77 1.79
CA PRO A 267 -46.07 -34.35 1.68
C PRO A 267 -45.89 -32.84 1.42
N PRO A 268 -44.72 -32.26 1.73
CA PRO A 268 -44.43 -30.85 1.45
C PRO A 268 -44.47 -30.59 -0.07
N PRO A 269 -45.01 -29.44 -0.52
CA PRO A 269 -45.08 -29.14 -1.94
C PRO A 269 -43.68 -28.92 -2.54
N PRO A 270 -43.47 -29.30 -3.82
CA PRO A 270 -42.15 -29.26 -4.46
C PRO A 270 -41.53 -27.86 -4.55
N ASN A 271 -42.33 -26.80 -4.47
CA ASN A 271 -41.85 -25.40 -4.51
C ASN A 271 -41.41 -24.87 -3.13
N LEU A 272 -41.70 -25.57 -2.04
CA LEU A 272 -41.38 -25.12 -0.68
C LEU A 272 -39.88 -24.87 -0.46
N PRO A 273 -38.93 -25.72 -0.91
CA PRO A 273 -37.49 -25.44 -0.80
C PRO A 273 -37.08 -24.13 -1.49
N ILE A 274 -37.71 -23.79 -2.63
CA ILE A 274 -37.42 -22.57 -3.39
C ILE A 274 -37.90 -21.34 -2.62
N MET A 275 -39.09 -21.40 -1.99
CA MET A 275 -39.60 -20.32 -1.15
C MET A 275 -38.67 -20.02 0.03
N TYR A 276 -38.19 -21.06 0.74
CA TYR A 276 -37.19 -20.88 1.81
C TYR A 276 -35.89 -20.25 1.27
N ALA A 277 -35.38 -20.66 0.10
CA ALA A 277 -34.17 -20.06 -0.47
C ALA A 277 -34.37 -18.60 -0.88
N ASN A 278 -35.56 -18.22 -1.35
CA ASN A 278 -35.88 -16.84 -1.70
C ASN A 278 -36.10 -15.96 -0.47
N LEU A 279 -36.67 -16.51 0.60
CA LEU A 279 -36.73 -15.85 1.91
C LEU A 279 -35.31 -15.58 2.43
N ALA A 280 -34.44 -16.58 2.39
CA ALA A 280 -33.05 -16.44 2.79
C ALA A 280 -32.31 -15.36 1.98
N ALA A 281 -32.51 -15.33 0.65
CA ALA A 281 -31.94 -14.30 -0.21
C ALA A 281 -32.48 -12.89 0.11
N SER A 282 -33.77 -12.77 0.43
CA SER A 282 -34.39 -11.48 0.77
C SER A 282 -33.92 -10.96 2.14
N LEU A 283 -33.76 -11.85 3.13
CA LEU A 283 -33.14 -11.52 4.42
C LEU A 283 -31.69 -11.03 4.24
N TYR A 284 -30.90 -11.74 3.41
CA TYR A 284 -29.54 -11.32 3.09
C TYR A 284 -29.49 -9.97 2.35
N ALA A 285 -30.42 -9.72 1.43
CA ALA A 285 -30.53 -8.43 0.74
C ALA A 285 -30.84 -7.28 1.74
N ARG A 286 -31.71 -7.52 2.72
CA ARG A 286 -31.95 -6.56 3.82
C ARG A 286 -30.72 -6.36 4.69
N TYR A 287 -29.96 -7.42 5.01
CA TYR A 287 -28.67 -7.31 5.70
C TYR A 287 -27.69 -6.40 4.94
N LYS A 288 -27.61 -6.50 3.61
CA LYS A 288 -26.73 -5.66 2.80
C LYS A 288 -27.10 -4.17 2.84
N SER A 289 -28.39 -3.83 2.92
CA SER A 289 -28.84 -2.44 3.02
C SER A 289 -28.77 -1.88 4.44
N ALA A 290 -29.31 -2.61 5.42
CA ALA A 290 -29.50 -2.11 6.79
C ALA A 290 -28.37 -2.49 7.76
N GLY A 291 -27.53 -3.47 7.42
CA GLY A 291 -26.37 -3.88 8.21
C GLY A 291 -26.67 -4.72 9.46
N HIS A 292 -27.93 -5.09 9.70
CA HIS A 292 -28.34 -5.86 10.88
C HIS A 292 -27.90 -7.33 10.81
N ILE A 293 -26.96 -7.74 11.67
CA ILE A 293 -26.41 -9.11 11.67
C ILE A 293 -27.46 -10.21 11.85
N THR A 294 -28.54 -9.94 12.58
CA THR A 294 -29.64 -10.88 12.79
C THR A 294 -30.26 -11.36 11.49
N ASP A 295 -30.29 -10.50 10.47
CA ASP A 295 -30.81 -10.86 9.15
C ASP A 295 -29.88 -11.83 8.41
N LEU A 296 -28.57 -11.72 8.60
CA LEU A 296 -27.60 -12.67 8.06
C LEU A 296 -27.72 -14.03 8.76
N ASP A 297 -27.90 -14.03 10.08
CA ASP A 297 -28.11 -15.25 10.86
C ASP A 297 -29.41 -15.96 10.47
N ASP A 298 -30.51 -15.21 10.34
CA ASP A 298 -31.80 -15.72 9.90
C ASP A 298 -31.73 -16.22 8.44
N ALA A 299 -31.00 -15.53 7.56
CA ALA A 299 -30.76 -16.00 6.19
C ALA A 299 -30.03 -17.35 6.17
N ILE A 300 -28.98 -17.51 6.98
CA ILE A 300 -28.23 -18.77 7.09
C ILE A 300 -29.12 -19.90 7.60
N VAL A 301 -29.91 -19.66 8.65
CA VAL A 301 -30.85 -20.66 9.20
C VAL A 301 -31.90 -21.06 8.16
N THR A 302 -32.48 -20.08 7.47
CA THR A 302 -33.52 -20.29 6.45
C THR A 302 -32.97 -21.05 5.23
N GLN A 303 -31.74 -20.74 4.79
CA GLN A 303 -31.10 -21.44 3.68
C GLN A 303 -30.74 -22.89 4.04
N LYS A 304 -30.35 -23.17 5.29
CA LYS A 304 -30.19 -24.56 5.78
C LYS A 304 -31.51 -25.32 5.70
N LYS A 305 -32.64 -24.69 6.10
CA LYS A 305 -33.97 -25.30 5.99
C LYS A 305 -34.37 -25.61 4.55
N SER A 306 -34.06 -24.73 3.60
CA SER A 306 -34.25 -24.98 2.17
C SER A 306 -33.54 -26.25 1.70
N ILE A 307 -32.28 -26.42 2.10
CA ILE A 307 -31.45 -27.57 1.72
C ILE A 307 -31.96 -28.88 2.35
N GLU A 308 -32.42 -28.85 3.60
CA GLU A 308 -33.02 -30.01 4.29
C GLU A 308 -34.26 -30.56 3.57
N LEU A 309 -35.00 -29.70 2.88
CA LEU A 309 -36.21 -30.05 2.15
C LEU A 309 -35.93 -30.52 0.71
N CYS A 310 -34.69 -30.41 0.22
CA CYS A 310 -34.31 -30.91 -1.09
C CYS A 310 -34.21 -32.45 -1.07
N SER A 311 -34.57 -33.09 -2.18
CA SER A 311 -34.55 -34.55 -2.33
C SER A 311 -33.13 -35.15 -2.30
N SER A 312 -32.13 -34.40 -2.74
CA SER A 312 -30.73 -34.82 -2.82
C SER A 312 -29.78 -33.64 -2.61
N PRO A 313 -28.62 -33.85 -1.95
CA PRO A 313 -27.56 -32.85 -1.85
C PRO A 313 -26.96 -32.43 -3.20
N ARG A 314 -27.22 -33.19 -4.28
CA ARG A 314 -26.78 -32.89 -5.65
C ARG A 314 -27.84 -32.18 -6.49
N ASP A 315 -29.03 -31.94 -5.94
CA ASP A 315 -30.05 -31.15 -6.63
C ASP A 315 -29.50 -29.75 -6.88
N SER A 316 -29.77 -29.16 -8.05
CA SER A 316 -29.27 -27.83 -8.43
C SER A 316 -29.61 -26.77 -7.36
N GLN A 317 -30.78 -26.90 -6.73
CA GLN A 317 -31.21 -26.03 -5.63
C GLN A 317 -30.39 -26.21 -4.35
N ALA A 318 -30.02 -27.45 -4.02
CA ALA A 318 -29.15 -27.74 -2.87
C ALA A 318 -27.72 -27.23 -3.12
N VAL A 319 -27.19 -27.39 -4.33
CA VAL A 319 -25.87 -26.87 -4.74
C VAL A 319 -25.84 -25.34 -4.66
N LEU A 320 -26.86 -24.66 -5.19
CA LEU A 320 -27.00 -23.20 -5.05
C LEU A 320 -27.11 -22.76 -3.58
N GLY A 321 -27.84 -23.53 -2.76
CA GLY A 321 -27.93 -23.30 -1.33
C GLY A 321 -26.59 -23.41 -0.62
N PHE A 322 -25.78 -24.43 -0.94
CA PHE A 322 -24.43 -24.57 -0.40
C PHE A 322 -23.50 -23.43 -0.86
N LEU A 323 -23.63 -22.95 -2.10
CA LEU A 323 -22.87 -21.81 -2.59
C LEU A 323 -23.16 -20.56 -1.77
N ARG A 324 -24.46 -20.24 -1.57
CA ARG A 324 -24.90 -19.11 -0.75
C ARG A 324 -24.39 -19.21 0.68
N LEU A 325 -24.56 -20.37 1.33
CA LEU A 325 -24.03 -20.59 2.69
C LEU A 325 -22.52 -20.40 2.75
N GLY A 326 -21.77 -20.95 1.77
CA GLY A 326 -20.32 -20.77 1.72
C GLY A 326 -19.89 -19.30 1.66
N LEU A 327 -20.56 -18.51 0.82
CA LEU A 327 -20.30 -17.07 0.69
C LEU A 327 -20.71 -16.28 1.94
N TRP A 328 -21.88 -16.57 2.52
CA TRP A 328 -22.40 -15.85 3.68
C TRP A 328 -21.60 -16.14 4.95
N PHE A 329 -21.17 -17.39 5.16
CA PHE A 329 -20.25 -17.72 6.26
C PHE A 329 -18.88 -17.05 6.06
N HIS A 330 -18.36 -17.00 4.82
CA HIS A 330 -17.10 -16.30 4.54
C HIS A 330 -17.23 -14.80 4.86
N GLU A 331 -18.29 -14.13 4.41
CA GLU A 331 -18.54 -12.72 4.72
C GLU A 331 -18.69 -12.46 6.23
N ARG A 332 -19.45 -13.32 6.93
CA ARG A 332 -19.61 -13.22 8.39
C ARG A 332 -18.26 -13.39 9.10
N ALA A 333 -17.44 -14.34 8.65
CA ALA A 333 -16.09 -14.56 9.17
C ALA A 333 -15.16 -13.36 8.91
N GLU A 334 -15.26 -12.72 7.75
CA GLU A 334 -14.47 -11.53 7.40
C GLU A 334 -14.78 -10.35 8.31
N LYS A 335 -16.07 -10.10 8.54
CA LYS A 335 -16.53 -8.92 9.28
C LYS A 335 -16.41 -9.08 10.79
N PHE A 336 -16.64 -10.29 11.32
CA PHE A 336 -16.73 -10.52 12.78
C PHE A 336 -15.61 -11.42 13.34
N GLY A 337 -14.80 -12.04 12.48
CA GLY A 337 -13.59 -12.76 12.90
C GLY A 337 -13.81 -14.13 13.54
N GLU A 338 -15.01 -14.71 13.44
CA GLU A 338 -15.28 -16.04 13.99
C GLU A 338 -14.59 -17.14 13.18
N ILE A 339 -13.64 -17.85 13.81
CA ILE A 339 -12.86 -18.92 13.16
C ILE A 339 -13.77 -20.05 12.66
N ARG A 340 -14.83 -20.36 13.40
CA ARG A 340 -15.80 -21.42 13.07
C ARG A 340 -16.51 -21.16 11.75
N ASP A 341 -16.75 -19.90 11.42
CA ASP A 341 -17.43 -19.53 10.17
C ASP A 341 -16.56 -19.81 8.94
N PHE A 342 -15.23 -19.65 9.03
CA PHE A 342 -14.34 -20.09 7.96
C PHE A 342 -14.41 -21.61 7.76
N GLU A 343 -14.61 -22.40 8.83
CA GLU A 343 -14.75 -23.85 8.72
C GLU A 343 -16.06 -24.26 8.04
N GLU A 344 -17.17 -23.62 8.42
CA GLU A 344 -18.47 -23.82 7.76
C GLU A 344 -18.42 -23.37 6.30
N ALA A 345 -17.78 -22.23 5.99
CA ALA A 345 -17.58 -21.75 4.63
C ALA A 345 -16.85 -22.79 3.77
N ILE A 346 -15.73 -23.34 4.27
CA ILE A 346 -14.95 -24.38 3.57
C ILE A 346 -15.77 -25.66 3.38
N ILE A 347 -16.52 -26.10 4.38
CA ILE A 347 -17.35 -27.31 4.30
C ILE A 347 -18.41 -27.16 3.21
N HIS A 348 -19.13 -26.03 3.20
CA HIS A 348 -20.18 -25.77 2.23
C HIS A 348 -19.61 -25.61 0.82
N HIS A 349 -18.50 -24.89 0.64
CA HIS A 349 -17.88 -24.73 -0.67
C HIS A 349 -17.31 -26.05 -1.23
N LYS A 350 -16.80 -26.94 -0.37
CA LYS A 350 -16.43 -28.32 -0.79
C LYS A 350 -17.63 -29.13 -1.27
N ARG A 351 -18.83 -28.92 -0.70
CA ARG A 351 -20.07 -29.56 -1.18
C ARG A 351 -20.49 -29.02 -2.54
N VAL A 352 -20.30 -27.72 -2.80
CA VAL A 352 -20.51 -27.11 -4.13
C VAL A 352 -19.61 -27.77 -5.17
N LEU A 353 -18.32 -27.96 -4.86
CA LEU A 353 -17.37 -28.65 -5.76
C LEU A 353 -17.74 -30.11 -6.00
N ALA A 354 -18.36 -30.80 -5.04
CA ALA A 354 -18.88 -32.15 -5.24
C ALA A 354 -20.10 -32.19 -6.18
N GLY A 355 -20.85 -31.09 -6.29
CA GLY A 355 -21.97 -30.90 -7.22
C GLY A 355 -21.57 -30.33 -8.58
N THR A 356 -20.38 -29.74 -8.70
CA THR A 356 -19.81 -29.17 -9.94
C THR A 356 -18.53 -29.92 -10.30
N PRO A 357 -18.61 -31.10 -10.95
CA PRO A 357 -17.43 -31.91 -11.26
C PRO A 357 -16.52 -31.25 -12.32
N PRO A 358 -15.27 -31.71 -12.49
CA PRO A 358 -14.37 -31.22 -13.54
C PRO A 358 -15.04 -31.29 -14.93
N GLY A 359 -15.01 -30.16 -15.65
CA GLY A 359 -15.71 -29.98 -16.94
C GLY A 359 -17.05 -29.25 -16.85
N HIS A 360 -17.58 -29.02 -15.64
CA HIS A 360 -18.72 -28.13 -15.43
C HIS A 360 -18.29 -26.65 -15.52
N ASP A 361 -19.10 -25.79 -16.15
CA ASP A 361 -18.76 -24.38 -16.40
C ASP A 361 -18.41 -23.61 -15.12
N ASP A 362 -19.15 -23.84 -14.03
CA ASP A 362 -18.91 -23.17 -12.74
C ASP A 362 -17.76 -23.77 -11.90
N HIS A 363 -17.13 -24.88 -12.33
CA HIS A 363 -16.12 -25.57 -11.51
C HIS A 363 -14.90 -24.68 -11.23
N ALA A 364 -14.43 -23.94 -12.24
CA ALA A 364 -13.29 -23.04 -12.11
C ALA A 364 -13.58 -21.89 -11.13
N GLY A 365 -14.75 -21.27 -11.24
CA GLY A 365 -15.20 -20.20 -10.33
C GLY A 365 -15.29 -20.69 -8.87
N ASN A 366 -15.87 -21.87 -8.64
CA ASN A 366 -15.99 -22.45 -7.30
C ASN A 366 -14.63 -22.81 -6.69
N LEU A 367 -13.65 -23.26 -7.49
CA LEU A 367 -12.28 -23.47 -7.02
C LEU A 367 -11.59 -22.14 -6.63
N SER A 368 -11.80 -21.09 -7.42
CA SER A 368 -11.28 -19.75 -7.13
C SER A 368 -11.84 -19.20 -5.81
N GLN A 369 -13.14 -19.34 -5.61
CA GLN A 369 -13.82 -18.92 -4.38
C GLN A 369 -13.34 -19.72 -3.15
N LEU A 370 -13.14 -21.03 -3.28
CA LEU A 370 -12.51 -21.82 -2.21
C LEU A 370 -11.10 -21.30 -1.88
N GLY A 371 -10.32 -20.94 -2.90
CA GLY A 371 -9.00 -20.32 -2.73
C GLY A 371 -9.07 -18.99 -1.96
N ASN A 372 -10.07 -18.15 -2.25
CA ASN A 372 -10.29 -16.88 -1.56
C ASN A 372 -10.65 -17.08 -0.07
N ILE A 373 -11.48 -18.08 0.25
CA ILE A 373 -11.80 -18.43 1.64
C ILE A 373 -10.54 -18.85 2.41
N PHE A 374 -9.70 -19.71 1.83
CA PHE A 374 -8.44 -20.13 2.44
C PHE A 374 -7.44 -18.96 2.61
N LEU A 375 -7.33 -18.10 1.60
CA LEU A 375 -6.44 -16.94 1.66
C LEU A 375 -6.88 -15.97 2.77
N THR A 376 -8.17 -15.70 2.88
CA THR A 376 -8.73 -14.84 3.92
C THR A 376 -8.52 -15.42 5.31
N ARG A 377 -8.76 -16.73 5.48
CA ARG A 377 -8.48 -17.43 6.73
C ARG A 377 -6.99 -17.35 7.10
N PHE A 378 -6.09 -17.48 6.11
CA PHE A 378 -4.65 -17.30 6.32
C PHE A 378 -4.33 -15.87 6.78
N LEU A 379 -4.91 -14.84 6.17
CA LEU A 379 -4.66 -13.44 6.57
C LEU A 379 -5.13 -13.13 8.00
N ARG A 380 -6.15 -13.85 8.50
CA ARG A 380 -6.65 -13.70 9.88
C ARG A 380 -5.89 -14.55 10.91
N ILE A 381 -5.61 -15.80 10.59
CA ILE A 381 -5.09 -16.80 11.55
C ILE A 381 -3.57 -17.03 11.41
N GLY A 382 -2.99 -16.75 10.24
CA GLY A 382 -1.57 -16.96 9.96
C GLY A 382 -1.18 -18.43 9.72
N THR A 383 -2.14 -19.34 9.54
CA THR A 383 -1.86 -20.77 9.37
C THR A 383 -1.27 -21.05 7.99
N ARG A 384 0.02 -21.37 7.91
CA ARG A 384 0.73 -21.66 6.64
C ARG A 384 0.02 -22.69 5.75
N LYS A 385 -0.64 -23.69 6.33
CA LYS A 385 -1.37 -24.72 5.59
C LYS A 385 -2.52 -24.15 4.76
N ASP A 386 -3.20 -23.11 5.26
CA ASP A 386 -4.29 -22.45 4.55
C ASP A 386 -3.75 -21.72 3.30
N LEU A 387 -2.57 -21.12 3.39
CA LEU A 387 -1.92 -20.48 2.24
C LEU A 387 -1.56 -21.49 1.13
N GLU A 388 -1.06 -22.67 1.50
CA GLU A 388 -0.79 -23.74 0.52
C GLU A 388 -2.10 -24.26 -0.12
N PHE A 389 -3.19 -24.34 0.65
CA PHE A 389 -4.50 -24.68 0.11
C PHE A 389 -5.08 -23.60 -0.81
N ALA A 390 -4.88 -22.32 -0.49
CA ALA A 390 -5.28 -21.21 -1.34
C ALA A 390 -4.57 -21.28 -2.71
N VAL A 391 -3.24 -21.42 -2.70
CA VAL A 391 -2.44 -21.56 -3.94
C VAL A 391 -2.87 -22.79 -4.74
N ALA A 392 -3.09 -23.93 -4.09
CA ALA A 392 -3.55 -25.14 -4.78
C ALA A 392 -4.94 -24.96 -5.42
N ALA A 393 -5.88 -24.32 -4.71
CA ALA A 393 -7.23 -24.08 -5.21
C ALA A 393 -7.24 -23.08 -6.38
N HIS A 394 -6.53 -21.95 -6.27
CA HIS A 394 -6.41 -20.98 -7.36
C HIS A 394 -5.68 -21.55 -8.59
N ARG A 395 -4.64 -22.37 -8.40
CA ARG A 395 -3.98 -23.07 -9.50
C ARG A 395 -4.92 -24.08 -10.16
N GLY A 396 -5.67 -24.82 -9.35
CA GLY A 396 -6.72 -25.72 -9.83
C GLY A 396 -7.78 -25.00 -10.66
N ALA A 397 -8.21 -23.81 -10.23
CA ALA A 397 -9.18 -22.99 -10.96
C ALA A 397 -8.67 -22.60 -12.37
N VAL A 398 -7.40 -22.17 -12.47
CA VAL A 398 -6.77 -21.86 -13.76
C VAL A 398 -6.70 -23.08 -14.68
N LEU A 399 -6.33 -24.24 -14.14
CA LEU A 399 -6.27 -25.50 -14.90
C LEU A 399 -7.65 -26.01 -15.35
N ALA A 400 -8.66 -25.85 -14.49
CA ALA A 400 -10.05 -26.19 -14.80
C ALA A 400 -10.60 -25.34 -15.94
N HIS A 401 -10.36 -24.02 -15.91
CA HIS A 401 -10.75 -23.11 -16.98
C HIS A 401 -10.08 -23.46 -18.32
N ALA A 402 -8.78 -23.81 -18.30
CA ALA A 402 -8.07 -24.24 -19.52
C ALA A 402 -8.65 -25.52 -20.14
N SER A 403 -9.29 -26.36 -19.34
CA SER A 403 -9.92 -27.62 -19.79
C SER A 403 -11.37 -27.43 -20.26
N ALA A 404 -12.02 -26.32 -19.90
CA ALA A 404 -13.40 -25.98 -20.26
C ALA A 404 -13.57 -24.45 -20.44
N PRO A 405 -13.23 -23.90 -21.63
CA PRO A 405 -13.24 -22.45 -21.88
C PRO A 405 -14.63 -21.80 -21.90
N SER A 406 -15.70 -22.59 -21.83
CA SER A 406 -17.10 -22.13 -21.75
C SER A 406 -17.47 -21.55 -20.37
N SER A 407 -16.55 -21.50 -19.40
CA SER A 407 -16.85 -20.99 -18.07
C SER A 407 -17.31 -19.53 -18.09
N ASN A 408 -18.33 -19.21 -17.30
CA ASN A 408 -18.82 -17.84 -17.12
C ASN A 408 -17.83 -16.91 -16.38
N GLU A 409 -16.77 -17.44 -15.77
CA GLU A 409 -15.80 -16.66 -14.99
C GLU A 409 -14.69 -16.05 -15.88
N PRO A 410 -14.38 -14.74 -15.77
CA PRO A 410 -13.28 -14.14 -16.49
C PRO A 410 -11.93 -14.73 -16.06
N ILE A 411 -11.20 -15.33 -17.00
CA ILE A 411 -9.85 -15.89 -16.76
C ILE A 411 -8.88 -14.86 -16.16
N SER A 412 -9.09 -13.58 -16.44
CA SER A 412 -8.32 -12.46 -15.86
C SER A 412 -8.38 -12.48 -14.33
N GLY A 413 -9.57 -12.70 -13.73
CA GLY A 413 -9.77 -12.78 -12.28
C GLY A 413 -9.04 -13.98 -11.67
N LEU A 414 -9.12 -15.14 -12.33
CA LEU A 414 -8.42 -16.36 -11.90
C LEU A 414 -6.90 -16.17 -11.84
N TYR A 415 -6.31 -15.54 -12.87
CA TYR A 415 -4.89 -15.22 -12.91
C TYR A 415 -4.48 -14.23 -11.82
N SER A 416 -5.30 -13.20 -11.55
CA SER A 416 -5.03 -12.22 -10.50
C SER A 416 -5.05 -12.87 -9.11
N ASN A 417 -6.02 -13.74 -8.83
CA ASN A 417 -6.15 -14.42 -7.53
C ASN A 417 -4.98 -15.38 -7.29
N LEU A 418 -4.58 -16.16 -8.29
CA LEU A 418 -3.40 -17.02 -8.20
C LEU A 418 -2.13 -16.18 -7.96
N GLY A 419 -1.96 -15.08 -8.69
CA GLY A 419 -0.84 -14.17 -8.50
C GLY A 419 -0.77 -13.60 -7.08
N ASN A 420 -1.90 -13.18 -6.51
CA ASN A 420 -1.96 -12.68 -5.13
C ASN A 420 -1.58 -13.76 -4.11
N SER A 421 -2.14 -14.97 -4.22
CA SER A 421 -1.79 -16.09 -3.33
C SER A 421 -0.30 -16.47 -3.41
N LEU A 422 0.30 -16.45 -4.60
CA LEU A 422 1.74 -16.68 -4.78
C LEU A 422 2.59 -15.55 -4.19
N ALA A 423 2.18 -14.29 -4.33
CA ALA A 423 2.84 -13.15 -3.71
C ALA A 423 2.80 -13.23 -2.17
N ARG A 424 1.66 -13.62 -1.58
CA ARG A 424 1.57 -13.89 -0.13
C ARG A 424 2.45 -15.06 0.32
N ARG A 425 2.56 -16.09 -0.52
CA ARG A 425 3.49 -17.21 -0.27
C ARG A 425 4.95 -16.77 -0.31
N PHE A 426 5.31 -15.83 -1.19
CA PHE A 426 6.62 -15.19 -1.17
C PHE A 426 6.86 -14.44 0.15
N GLU A 427 5.93 -13.59 0.60
CA GLU A 427 6.07 -12.85 1.88
C GLU A 427 6.38 -13.76 3.08
N HIS A 428 5.84 -15.00 3.09
CA HIS A 428 6.10 -15.96 4.17
C HIS A 428 7.32 -16.86 3.97
N SER A 429 7.66 -17.21 2.72
CA SER A 429 8.74 -18.17 2.42
C SER A 429 10.07 -17.52 2.04
N GLY A 430 10.06 -16.26 1.61
CA GLY A 430 11.21 -15.56 1.04
C GLY A 430 11.66 -16.09 -0.34
N ALA A 431 11.00 -17.12 -0.88
CA ALA A 431 11.43 -17.76 -2.12
C ALA A 431 11.01 -16.94 -3.35
N VAL A 432 11.98 -16.25 -3.97
CA VAL A 432 11.78 -15.34 -5.11
C VAL A 432 11.06 -16.01 -6.29
N ALA A 433 11.23 -17.31 -6.50
CA ALA A 433 10.52 -18.06 -7.54
C ALA A 433 8.99 -17.97 -7.44
N ASN A 434 8.42 -17.87 -6.23
CA ASN A 434 6.97 -17.66 -6.07
C ASN A 434 6.56 -16.27 -6.57
N LEU A 435 7.41 -15.26 -6.38
CA LEU A 435 7.15 -13.89 -6.81
C LEU A 435 7.28 -13.75 -8.33
N ASP A 436 8.25 -14.45 -8.94
CA ASP A 436 8.38 -14.51 -10.40
C ASP A 436 7.12 -15.13 -11.05
N GLU A 437 6.63 -16.23 -10.49
CA GLU A 437 5.39 -16.86 -10.95
C GLU A 437 4.17 -15.95 -10.72
N ALA A 438 4.11 -15.25 -9.58
CA ALA A 438 3.04 -14.29 -9.30
C ALA A 438 2.97 -13.18 -10.37
N ILE A 439 4.11 -12.58 -10.70
CA ILE A 439 4.24 -11.52 -11.71
C ILE A 439 3.87 -12.06 -13.09
N GLU A 440 4.24 -13.30 -13.44
CA GLU A 440 3.85 -13.91 -14.71
C GLU A 440 2.32 -14.00 -14.86
N TYR A 441 1.62 -14.51 -13.84
CA TYR A 441 0.16 -14.59 -13.88
C TYR A 441 -0.51 -13.22 -13.83
N GLN A 442 0.01 -12.25 -13.07
CA GLN A 442 -0.52 -10.89 -13.05
C GLN A 442 -0.32 -10.16 -14.40
N ARG A 443 0.79 -10.43 -15.11
CA ARG A 443 0.97 -9.98 -16.51
C ARG A 443 -0.01 -10.67 -17.46
N LYS A 444 -0.31 -11.96 -17.29
CA LYS A 444 -1.36 -12.63 -18.08
C LYS A 444 -2.74 -12.01 -17.80
N SER A 445 -3.05 -11.73 -16.54
CA SER A 445 -4.29 -11.10 -16.09
C SER A 445 -4.53 -9.74 -16.75
N THR A 446 -3.52 -8.85 -16.73
CA THR A 446 -3.60 -7.51 -17.32
C THR A 446 -3.67 -7.51 -18.86
N ARG A 447 -3.22 -8.58 -19.53
CA ARG A 447 -3.33 -8.73 -21.00
C ARG A 447 -4.71 -9.21 -21.47
N VAL A 448 -5.41 -10.00 -20.65
CA VAL A 448 -6.68 -10.65 -21.04
C VAL A 448 -7.92 -9.96 -20.50
N VAL A 449 -7.77 -9.03 -19.55
CA VAL A 449 -8.90 -8.25 -19.03
C VAL A 449 -9.49 -7.32 -20.10
N SER A 450 -10.81 -7.30 -20.20
CA SER A 450 -11.55 -6.48 -21.18
C SER A 450 -11.44 -4.99 -20.87
N ASP A 451 -11.29 -4.17 -21.91
CA ASP A 451 -11.34 -2.70 -21.81
C ASP A 451 -12.71 -2.18 -21.33
N ALA A 452 -13.76 -2.99 -21.47
CA ALA A 452 -15.11 -2.66 -20.98
C ALA A 452 -15.27 -2.77 -19.45
N LEU A 453 -14.23 -3.21 -18.72
CA LEU A 453 -14.23 -3.42 -17.27
C LEU A 453 -13.12 -2.61 -16.57
N PRO A 454 -13.22 -1.26 -16.51
CA PRO A 454 -12.15 -0.38 -16.04
C PRO A 454 -11.76 -0.60 -14.57
N ILE A 455 -12.71 -0.82 -13.65
CA ILE A 455 -12.43 -1.07 -12.21
C ILE A 455 -11.63 -2.35 -12.00
N LEU A 456 -12.03 -3.44 -12.69
CA LEU A 456 -11.34 -4.72 -12.60
C LEU A 456 -9.92 -4.61 -13.16
N ARG A 457 -9.78 -3.90 -14.28
CA ARG A 457 -8.48 -3.63 -14.91
C ARG A 457 -7.58 -2.80 -14.00
N ALA A 458 -8.10 -1.77 -13.35
CA ALA A 458 -7.37 -0.97 -12.38
C ALA A 458 -6.84 -1.82 -11.21
N THR A 459 -7.65 -2.75 -10.71
CA THR A 459 -7.26 -3.68 -9.64
C THR A 459 -6.12 -4.62 -10.08
N MET A 460 -6.17 -5.12 -11.32
CA MET A 460 -5.14 -6.01 -11.86
C MET A 460 -3.79 -5.31 -12.04
N PHE A 461 -3.78 -4.08 -12.54
CA PHE A 461 -2.56 -3.27 -12.63
C PHE A 461 -2.00 -2.94 -11.25
N ASN A 462 -2.86 -2.62 -10.28
CA ASN A 462 -2.41 -2.39 -8.91
C ASN A 462 -1.73 -3.64 -8.30
N ASN A 463 -2.32 -4.82 -8.50
CA ASN A 463 -1.74 -6.08 -8.00
C ASN A 463 -0.39 -6.40 -8.65
N LEU A 464 -0.25 -6.15 -9.96
CA LEU A 464 1.02 -6.28 -10.67
C LEU A 464 2.08 -5.32 -10.12
N GLY A 465 1.72 -4.05 -9.90
CA GLY A 465 2.62 -3.04 -9.34
C GLY A 465 3.12 -3.39 -7.93
N ILE A 466 2.26 -3.95 -7.08
CA ILE A 466 2.65 -4.42 -5.73
C ILE A 466 3.70 -5.54 -5.82
N SER A 467 3.47 -6.56 -6.64
CA SER A 467 4.41 -7.69 -6.78
C SER A 467 5.75 -7.27 -7.38
N LEU A 468 5.74 -6.38 -8.38
CA LEU A 468 6.96 -5.83 -8.97
C LEU A 468 7.73 -4.97 -7.96
N THR A 469 7.04 -4.18 -7.14
CA THR A 469 7.66 -3.41 -6.04
C THR A 469 8.33 -4.34 -5.04
N MET A 470 7.66 -5.43 -4.63
CA MET A 470 8.27 -6.44 -3.75
C MET A 470 9.50 -7.10 -4.38
N ARG A 471 9.50 -7.36 -5.68
CA ARG A 471 10.66 -7.96 -6.36
C ARG A 471 11.82 -6.99 -6.47
N PHE A 472 11.52 -5.72 -6.72
CA PHE A 472 12.51 -4.64 -6.71
C PHE A 472 13.16 -4.49 -5.33
N GLU A 473 12.39 -4.53 -4.24
CA GLU A 473 12.93 -4.46 -2.87
C GLU A 473 13.96 -5.57 -2.60
N ARG A 474 13.74 -6.78 -3.14
CA ARG A 474 14.66 -7.93 -2.98
C ARG A 474 15.85 -7.92 -3.93
N THR A 475 15.63 -7.62 -5.19
CA THR A 475 16.63 -7.81 -6.26
C THR A 475 17.38 -6.53 -6.63
N GLY A 476 16.77 -5.37 -6.39
CA GLY A 476 17.22 -4.08 -6.89
C GLY A 476 17.07 -3.89 -8.40
N ALA A 477 16.30 -4.73 -9.09
CA ALA A 477 16.13 -4.67 -10.54
C ALA A 477 15.34 -3.41 -10.97
N ILE A 478 16.02 -2.45 -11.60
CA ILE A 478 15.43 -1.15 -11.99
C ILE A 478 14.23 -1.32 -12.94
N GLY A 479 14.29 -2.26 -13.87
CA GLY A 479 13.16 -2.51 -14.79
C GLY A 479 11.86 -2.88 -14.07
N ASP A 480 11.94 -3.53 -12.89
CA ASP A 480 10.75 -3.89 -12.12
C ASP A 480 10.08 -2.68 -11.50
N VAL A 481 10.86 -1.74 -10.96
CA VAL A 481 10.28 -0.54 -10.34
C VAL A 481 9.70 0.40 -11.38
N GLU A 482 10.28 0.47 -12.58
CA GLU A 482 9.73 1.25 -13.68
C GLU A 482 8.38 0.67 -14.16
N GLU A 483 8.30 -0.65 -14.37
CA GLU A 483 7.03 -1.31 -14.71
C GLU A 483 6.01 -1.20 -13.56
N ALA A 484 6.44 -1.24 -12.29
CA ALA A 484 5.56 -1.05 -11.14
C ALA A 484 4.94 0.36 -11.12
N LEU A 485 5.74 1.39 -11.38
CA LEU A 485 5.26 2.78 -11.45
C LEU A 485 4.28 2.97 -12.61
N GLU A 486 4.57 2.40 -13.78
CA GLU A 486 3.64 2.41 -14.93
C GLU A 486 2.31 1.72 -14.59
N ALA A 487 2.37 0.54 -13.97
CA ALA A 487 1.19 -0.20 -13.57
C ALA A 487 0.35 0.58 -12.54
N HIS A 488 0.97 1.15 -11.51
CA HIS A 488 0.27 1.97 -10.51
C HIS A 488 -0.34 3.25 -11.10
N ARG A 489 0.38 3.94 -12.01
CA ARG A 489 -0.15 5.12 -12.72
C ARG A 489 -1.34 4.74 -13.60
N MET A 490 -1.28 3.61 -14.31
CA MET A 490 -2.39 3.12 -15.12
C MET A 490 -3.60 2.76 -14.25
N ALA A 491 -3.36 2.13 -13.09
CA ALA A 491 -4.40 1.79 -12.13
C ALA A 491 -5.12 3.04 -11.60
N ALA A 492 -4.38 4.09 -11.23
CA ALA A 492 -4.96 5.36 -10.78
C ALA A 492 -5.70 6.11 -11.89
N LYS A 493 -5.19 6.07 -13.13
CA LYS A 493 -5.82 6.71 -14.30
C LYS A 493 -7.18 6.09 -14.62
N LEU A 494 -7.30 4.76 -14.58
CA LEU A 494 -8.55 4.07 -14.91
C LEU A 494 -9.69 4.41 -13.94
N ASP A 495 -9.40 4.52 -12.64
CA ASP A 495 -10.42 4.91 -11.65
C ASP A 495 -10.86 6.38 -11.80
N SER A 496 -9.99 7.27 -12.31
CA SER A 496 -10.34 8.69 -12.53
C SER A 496 -11.38 8.93 -13.63
N GLN A 497 -11.52 8.00 -14.58
CA GLN A 497 -12.41 8.14 -15.73
C GLN A 497 -13.88 7.78 -15.41
N GLU A 498 -14.14 7.10 -14.28
CA GLU A 498 -15.48 6.65 -13.87
C GLU A 498 -16.14 7.53 -12.79
N ALA A 499 -15.47 8.57 -12.30
CA ALA A 499 -15.96 9.46 -11.24
C ALA A 499 -17.24 10.28 -11.60
N GLY A 500 -17.87 10.04 -12.77
CA GLY A 500 -19.04 10.78 -13.26
C GLY A 500 -20.41 10.23 -12.84
N GLY A 501 -20.53 9.36 -11.83
CA GLY A 501 -21.79 8.72 -11.41
C GLY A 501 -22.01 8.56 -9.90
N ARG A 502 -23.18 8.04 -9.49
CA ARG A 502 -23.68 7.90 -8.09
C ARG A 502 -22.82 7.03 -7.13
N HIS A 503 -21.64 6.55 -7.54
CA HIS A 503 -20.70 5.72 -6.75
C HIS A 503 -19.40 6.49 -6.38
N GLU A 504 -19.47 7.81 -6.33
CA GLU A 504 -18.31 8.71 -6.15
C GLU A 504 -17.47 8.39 -4.89
N THR A 505 -18.11 7.97 -3.79
CA THR A 505 -17.43 7.65 -2.53
C THR A 505 -16.60 6.37 -2.57
N GLU A 506 -17.11 5.29 -3.18
CA GLU A 506 -16.34 4.04 -3.33
C GLU A 506 -15.21 4.18 -4.35
N VAL A 507 -15.47 4.88 -5.46
CA VAL A 507 -14.44 5.17 -6.48
C VAL A 507 -13.33 6.03 -5.88
N THR A 508 -13.66 7.02 -5.05
CA THR A 508 -12.67 7.85 -4.36
C THR A 508 -11.80 7.02 -3.41
N LYS A 509 -12.39 6.14 -2.58
CA LYS A 509 -11.64 5.23 -1.70
C LYS A 509 -10.73 4.26 -2.47
N SER A 510 -11.23 3.72 -3.58
CA SER A 510 -10.48 2.82 -4.46
C SER A 510 -9.26 3.53 -5.10
N ARG A 511 -9.44 4.79 -5.49
CA ARG A 511 -8.39 5.64 -6.07
C ARG A 511 -7.32 6.01 -5.03
N THR A 512 -7.71 6.46 -3.83
CA THR A 512 -6.75 6.85 -2.78
C THR A 512 -5.84 5.69 -2.38
N HIS A 513 -6.36 4.47 -2.31
CA HIS A 513 -5.55 3.28 -2.04
C HIS A 513 -4.48 3.00 -3.11
N LYS A 514 -4.83 3.15 -4.40
CA LYS A 514 -3.89 2.94 -5.51
C LYS A 514 -2.83 4.03 -5.59
N LEU A 515 -3.21 5.29 -5.37
CA LEU A 515 -2.26 6.40 -5.28
C LEU A 515 -1.31 6.22 -4.10
N ASN A 516 -1.79 5.72 -2.96
CA ASN A 516 -0.92 5.40 -1.83
C ASN A 516 0.12 4.32 -2.18
N ASN A 517 -0.26 3.28 -2.93
CA ASN A 517 0.69 2.27 -3.40
C ASN A 517 1.74 2.85 -4.37
N LEU A 518 1.32 3.76 -5.28
CA LEU A 518 2.24 4.51 -6.13
C LEU A 518 3.29 5.29 -5.31
N CYS A 519 2.84 6.03 -4.29
CA CYS A 519 3.74 6.77 -3.40
C CYS A 519 4.72 5.86 -2.65
N VAL A 520 4.27 4.67 -2.22
CA VAL A 520 5.14 3.67 -1.58
C VAL A 520 6.21 3.18 -2.57
N THR A 521 5.86 2.86 -3.80
CA THR A 521 6.82 2.45 -4.85
C THR A 521 7.84 3.55 -5.15
N LEU A 522 7.37 4.81 -5.26
CA LEU A 522 8.25 5.98 -5.43
C LEU A 522 9.24 6.13 -4.27
N LEU A 523 8.78 5.97 -3.03
CA LEU A 523 9.69 5.99 -1.88
C LEU A 523 10.68 4.84 -1.93
N ARG A 524 10.28 3.61 -2.30
CA ARG A 524 11.24 2.50 -2.42
C ARG A 524 12.30 2.78 -3.47
N ARG A 525 11.91 3.35 -4.61
CA ARG A 525 12.84 3.80 -5.64
C ARG A 525 13.77 4.89 -5.11
N PHE A 526 13.25 5.90 -4.42
CA PHE A 526 14.04 6.94 -3.76
C PHE A 526 15.01 6.36 -2.73
N GLU A 527 14.56 5.45 -1.86
CA GLU A 527 15.34 4.75 -0.83
C GLU A 527 16.41 3.83 -1.41
N ARG A 528 16.39 3.57 -2.73
CA ARG A 528 17.37 2.72 -3.41
C ARG A 528 18.26 3.50 -4.39
N LEU A 529 17.71 4.43 -5.15
CA LEU A 529 18.42 5.18 -6.20
C LEU A 529 18.75 6.62 -5.78
N GLY A 530 17.93 7.22 -4.91
CA GLY A 530 18.18 8.56 -4.37
C GLY A 530 17.70 9.72 -5.25
N HIS A 531 16.88 9.47 -6.27
CA HIS A 531 16.37 10.52 -7.16
C HIS A 531 15.35 11.43 -6.44
N MET A 532 15.68 12.71 -6.26
CA MET A 532 14.83 13.67 -5.54
C MET A 532 13.42 13.83 -6.16
N GLN A 533 13.29 13.68 -7.47
CA GLN A 533 12.00 13.75 -8.16
C GLN A 533 10.99 12.70 -7.65
N ASP A 534 11.45 11.50 -7.28
CA ASP A 534 10.56 10.44 -6.82
C ASP A 534 9.90 10.82 -5.48
N ILE A 535 10.65 11.44 -4.55
CA ILE A 535 10.10 11.83 -3.24
C ILE A 535 9.22 13.09 -3.34
N GLU A 536 9.57 14.02 -4.22
CA GLU A 536 8.75 15.21 -4.51
C GLU A 536 7.40 14.81 -5.13
N GLU A 537 7.40 13.89 -6.11
CA GLU A 537 6.19 13.32 -6.70
C GLU A 537 5.35 12.61 -5.63
N ALA A 538 5.97 11.78 -4.77
CA ALA A 538 5.27 11.07 -3.70
C ALA A 538 4.60 12.02 -2.69
N ILE A 539 5.27 13.10 -2.30
CA ILE A 539 4.70 14.11 -1.38
C ILE A 539 3.51 14.83 -2.02
N LEU A 540 3.61 15.20 -3.31
CA LEU A 540 2.51 15.85 -4.03
C LEU A 540 1.29 14.95 -4.13
N ILE A 541 1.46 13.70 -4.55
CA ILE A 541 0.37 12.72 -4.66
C ILE A 541 -0.22 12.42 -3.28
N GLN A 542 0.61 12.26 -2.25
CA GLN A 542 0.11 11.95 -0.91
C GLN A 542 -0.66 13.12 -0.29
N ARG A 543 -0.29 14.37 -0.58
CA ARG A 543 -1.09 15.56 -0.21
C ARG A 543 -2.45 15.58 -0.91
N GLU A 544 -2.51 15.20 -2.19
CA GLU A 544 -3.78 15.01 -2.90
C GLU A 544 -4.63 13.94 -2.22
N VAL A 545 -4.05 12.77 -1.91
CA VAL A 545 -4.75 11.68 -1.20
C VAL A 545 -5.34 12.16 0.13
N VAL A 546 -4.56 12.84 0.96
CA VAL A 546 -5.05 13.39 2.23
C VAL A 546 -6.19 14.39 2.01
N SER A 547 -6.14 15.22 0.96
CA SER A 547 -7.21 16.18 0.66
C SER A 547 -8.51 15.54 0.17
N LEU A 548 -8.44 14.32 -0.38
CA LEU A 548 -9.60 13.56 -0.87
C LEU A 548 -10.22 12.65 0.20
N THR A 549 -9.55 12.47 1.34
CA THR A 549 -10.01 11.62 2.44
C THR A 549 -10.69 12.47 3.52
N HIS A 550 -11.95 12.17 3.85
CA HIS A 550 -12.67 12.84 4.94
C HIS A 550 -12.13 12.44 6.31
N ASP A 551 -12.32 13.31 7.32
CA ASP A 551 -11.84 13.11 8.70
C ASP A 551 -12.39 11.84 9.36
N ASP A 552 -13.60 11.42 9.00
CA ASP A 552 -14.25 10.21 9.52
C ASP A 552 -13.78 8.92 8.82
N ASP A 553 -12.90 8.98 7.81
CA ASP A 553 -12.40 7.80 7.10
C ASP A 553 -11.34 7.06 7.95
N PRO A 554 -11.53 5.76 8.26
CA PRO A 554 -10.55 4.96 9.00
C PRO A 554 -9.15 4.89 8.37
N SER A 555 -9.02 5.23 7.09
CA SER A 555 -7.76 5.20 6.34
C SER A 555 -6.93 6.49 6.51
N LEU A 556 -7.54 7.59 6.98
CA LEU A 556 -6.86 8.89 7.08
C LEU A 556 -5.61 8.85 7.97
N PRO A 557 -5.60 8.23 9.17
CA PRO A 557 -4.38 8.12 9.98
C PRO A 557 -3.22 7.44 9.24
N THR A 558 -3.52 6.44 8.40
CA THR A 558 -2.52 5.76 7.57
C THR A 558 -1.94 6.69 6.52
N HIS A 559 -2.78 7.49 5.85
CA HIS A 559 -2.34 8.45 4.84
C HIS A 559 -1.49 9.58 5.43
N LEU A 560 -1.85 10.09 6.62
CA LEU A 560 -1.07 11.09 7.35
C LEU A 560 0.30 10.56 7.77
N ASN A 561 0.34 9.33 8.32
CA ASN A 561 1.59 8.70 8.71
C ASN A 561 2.51 8.42 7.49
N ASN A 562 1.93 8.06 6.34
CA ASN A 562 2.71 7.89 5.10
C ASN A 562 3.26 9.22 4.57
N LEU A 563 2.48 10.31 4.62
CA LEU A 563 2.97 11.64 4.25
C LEU A 563 4.14 12.09 5.13
N ALA A 564 4.01 11.90 6.45
CA ALA A 564 5.09 12.18 7.39
C ALA A 564 6.36 11.37 7.05
N ARG A 565 6.21 10.09 6.69
CA ARG A 565 7.34 9.26 6.25
C ARG A 565 8.04 9.81 5.01
N PHE A 566 7.30 10.33 4.03
CA PHE A 566 7.90 10.94 2.85
C PHE A 566 8.67 12.23 3.18
N LEU A 567 8.15 13.06 4.08
CA LEU A 567 8.83 14.27 4.58
C LEU A 567 10.11 13.92 5.37
N LEU A 568 10.09 12.86 6.16
CA LEU A 568 11.29 12.36 6.86
C LEU A 568 12.36 11.86 5.89
N ALA A 569 11.95 11.17 4.83
CA ALA A 569 12.85 10.71 3.78
C ALA A 569 13.49 11.89 3.03
N GLN A 570 12.72 12.94 2.76
CA GLN A 570 13.22 14.20 2.19
C GLN A 570 14.16 14.93 3.15
N TYR A 571 13.82 15.04 4.44
CA TYR A 571 14.71 15.60 5.47
C TYR A 571 16.06 14.87 5.51
N GLY A 572 16.07 13.54 5.41
CA GLY A 572 17.31 12.76 5.35
C GLY A 572 18.25 13.16 4.20
N ARG A 573 17.74 13.85 3.16
CA ARG A 573 18.54 14.40 2.05
C ARG A 573 18.84 15.87 2.19
N THR A 574 17.83 16.69 2.48
CA THR A 574 17.95 18.15 2.45
C THR A 574 18.40 18.73 3.79
N ASN A 575 18.25 17.98 4.88
CA ASN A 575 18.45 18.43 6.26
C ASN A 575 17.54 19.62 6.64
N GLU A 576 16.44 19.82 5.91
CA GLU A 576 15.47 20.89 6.16
C GLU A 576 14.61 20.56 7.38
N ILE A 577 14.94 21.18 8.51
CA ILE A 577 14.28 20.94 9.81
C ILE A 577 12.76 21.17 9.75
N ASP A 578 12.28 22.05 8.86
CA ASP A 578 10.84 22.29 8.66
C ASP A 578 10.08 21.04 8.20
N ASN A 579 10.72 20.13 7.46
CA ASN A 579 10.11 18.86 7.06
C ASN A 579 9.94 17.91 8.26
N LEU A 580 10.88 17.91 9.22
CA LEU A 580 10.71 17.18 10.48
C LEU A 580 9.55 17.75 11.31
N GLY A 581 9.44 19.08 11.37
CA GLY A 581 8.35 19.76 12.06
C GLY A 581 6.98 19.40 11.48
N GLN A 582 6.85 19.45 10.15
CA GLN A 582 5.62 19.04 9.46
C GLN A 582 5.31 17.55 9.66
N ALA A 583 6.31 16.67 9.60
CA ALA A 583 6.13 15.24 9.84
C ALA A 583 5.59 14.96 11.25
N ALA A 584 6.12 15.64 12.27
CA ALA A 584 5.66 15.51 13.66
C ALA A 584 4.19 15.94 13.81
N VAL A 585 3.79 17.06 13.18
CA VAL A 585 2.39 17.53 13.21
C VAL A 585 1.45 16.52 12.57
N LEU A 586 1.79 15.99 11.39
CA LEU A 586 0.96 15.00 10.69
C LEU A 586 0.82 13.70 11.47
N GLN A 587 1.89 13.22 12.09
CA GLN A 587 1.83 12.02 12.94
C GLN A 587 1.05 12.26 14.23
N GLN A 588 1.13 13.45 14.80
CA GLN A 588 0.28 13.83 15.93
C GLN A 588 -1.19 13.80 15.54
N SER A 589 -1.57 14.37 14.39
CA SER A 589 -2.93 14.29 13.88
C SER A 589 -3.39 12.86 13.63
N ALA A 590 -2.53 11.98 13.12
CA ALA A 590 -2.83 10.55 12.96
C ALA A 590 -3.12 9.88 14.32
N VAL A 591 -2.33 10.17 15.34
CA VAL A 591 -2.53 9.67 16.71
C VAL A 591 -3.84 10.20 17.31
N ASP A 592 -4.15 11.48 17.13
CA ASP A 592 -5.33 12.12 17.71
C ASP A 592 -6.65 11.61 17.10
N LEU A 593 -6.63 11.22 15.82
CA LEU A 593 -7.77 10.63 15.12
C LEU A 593 -7.98 9.14 15.43
N THR A 594 -7.06 8.52 16.15
CA THR A 594 -7.06 7.08 16.39
C THR A 594 -7.67 6.73 17.75
N PRO A 595 -8.69 5.85 17.81
CA PRO A 595 -9.22 5.33 19.08
C PRO A 595 -8.16 4.59 19.92
N ASP A 596 -8.24 4.68 21.24
CA ASP A 596 -7.27 4.07 22.17
C ASP A 596 -7.19 2.54 22.07
N ASP A 597 -8.24 1.87 21.60
CA ASP A 597 -8.32 0.42 21.40
C ASP A 597 -7.85 -0.04 20.01
N HIS A 598 -7.43 0.88 19.14
CA HIS A 598 -6.99 0.56 17.79
C HIS A 598 -5.66 -0.20 17.78
N ARG A 599 -5.62 -1.33 17.07
CA ARG A 599 -4.46 -2.23 17.00
C ARG A 599 -3.15 -1.55 16.57
N ASP A 600 -3.23 -0.56 15.68
CA ASP A 600 -2.05 0.11 15.11
C ASP A 600 -1.61 1.36 15.90
N LEU A 601 -2.38 1.82 16.89
CA LEU A 601 -2.05 2.99 17.71
C LEU A 601 -0.64 2.92 18.33
N PRO A 602 -0.19 1.79 18.92
CA PRO A 602 1.15 1.70 19.49
C PRO A 602 2.26 1.94 18.46
N ALA A 603 2.04 1.49 17.21
CA ALA A 603 2.97 1.72 16.12
C ALA A 603 2.99 3.19 15.66
N TRP A 604 1.83 3.85 15.59
CA TRP A 604 1.76 5.28 15.26
C TRP A 604 2.40 6.16 16.33
N LEU A 605 2.21 5.85 17.61
CA LEU A 605 2.91 6.52 18.71
C LEU A 605 4.43 6.31 18.63
N SER A 606 4.89 5.08 18.34
CA SER A 606 6.33 4.79 18.19
C SER A 606 6.97 5.58 17.04
N ASN A 607 6.26 5.69 15.91
CA ASN A 607 6.67 6.51 14.76
C ASN A 607 6.79 8.00 15.15
N LEU A 608 5.77 8.56 15.79
CA LEU A 608 5.77 9.95 16.28
C LEU A 608 6.94 10.19 17.24
N GLY A 609 7.16 9.29 18.20
CA GLY A 609 8.29 9.35 19.12
C GLY A 609 9.64 9.38 18.41
N GLY A 610 9.81 8.57 17.36
CA GLY A 610 10.99 8.59 16.50
C GLY A 610 11.22 9.92 15.77
N THR A 611 10.15 10.55 15.27
CA THR A 611 10.24 11.87 14.62
C THR A 611 10.58 12.98 15.61
N LEU A 612 9.97 12.96 16.79
CA LEU A 612 10.25 13.95 17.84
C LEU A 612 11.70 13.84 18.34
N LEU A 613 12.26 12.63 18.40
CA LEU A 613 13.68 12.40 18.65
C LEU A 613 14.56 13.06 17.60
N ALA A 614 14.32 12.78 16.32
CA ALA A 614 15.09 13.38 15.22
C ALA A 614 14.99 14.91 15.24
N LEU A 615 13.82 15.46 15.57
CA LEU A 615 13.60 16.90 15.72
C LEU A 615 14.34 17.48 16.93
N SER A 616 14.38 16.76 18.05
CA SER A 616 15.16 17.14 19.23
C SER A 616 16.66 17.17 18.92
N GLU A 617 17.18 16.15 18.24
CA GLU A 617 18.58 16.06 17.81
C GLU A 617 18.94 17.20 16.85
N ALA A 618 18.10 17.48 15.85
CA ALA A 618 18.31 18.56 14.90
C ALA A 618 18.34 19.94 15.58
N LYS A 619 17.45 20.17 16.55
CA LYS A 619 17.39 21.41 17.33
C LYS A 619 18.53 21.55 18.34
N SER A 620 19.14 20.45 18.79
CA SER A 620 20.18 20.46 19.83
C SER A 620 21.38 21.37 19.50
N LYS A 621 21.73 21.49 18.22
CA LYS A 621 22.86 22.32 17.75
C LYS A 621 22.61 23.83 17.85
N ASN A 622 21.35 24.26 17.71
CA ASN A 622 20.98 25.67 17.53
C ASN A 622 20.12 26.22 18.67
N ASN A 623 19.33 25.37 19.35
CA ASN A 623 18.39 25.78 20.39
C ASN A 623 18.14 24.65 21.39
N HIS A 624 18.94 24.64 22.48
CA HIS A 624 18.85 23.64 23.54
C HIS A 624 17.49 23.60 24.25
N SER A 625 16.82 24.75 24.43
CA SER A 625 15.48 24.79 25.06
C SER A 625 14.45 24.07 24.20
N ALA A 626 14.42 24.38 22.90
CA ALA A 626 13.50 23.72 21.98
C ALA A 626 13.83 22.24 21.81
N SER A 627 15.11 21.85 21.81
CA SER A 627 15.54 20.45 21.80
C SER A 627 15.02 19.68 23.02
N ARG A 628 15.13 20.27 24.22
CA ARG A 628 14.61 19.70 25.46
C ARG A 628 13.09 19.48 25.41
N GLU A 629 12.32 20.46 24.95
CA GLU A 629 10.86 20.35 24.84
C GLU A 629 10.41 19.20 23.92
N GLU A 630 11.12 18.99 22.80
CA GLU A 630 10.86 17.86 21.91
C GLU A 630 11.25 16.52 22.54
N ALA A 631 12.36 16.45 23.27
CA ALA A 631 12.78 15.24 23.99
C ALA A 631 11.75 14.86 25.07
N GLU A 632 11.26 15.82 25.85
CA GLU A 632 10.21 15.58 26.85
C GLU A 632 8.90 15.11 26.21
N ARG A 633 8.53 15.64 25.04
CA ARG A 633 7.39 15.13 24.25
C ARG A 633 7.63 13.71 23.75
N ALA A 634 8.82 13.41 23.23
CA ALA A 634 9.18 12.08 22.75
C ALA A 634 9.08 11.03 23.87
N ILE A 635 9.60 11.32 25.06
CA ILE A 635 9.54 10.43 26.24
C ILE A 635 8.08 10.08 26.55
N ARG A 636 7.19 11.07 26.71
CA ARG A 636 5.77 10.84 27.03
C ARG A 636 5.06 9.95 25.99
N ILE A 637 5.32 10.20 24.71
CA ILE A 637 4.71 9.44 23.61
C ILE A 637 5.25 8.00 23.56
N LEU A 638 6.56 7.81 23.74
CA LEU A 638 7.20 6.50 23.70
C LEU A 638 6.88 5.65 24.95
N GLU A 639 6.72 6.27 26.11
CA GLU A 639 6.21 5.60 27.31
C GLU A 639 4.80 5.06 27.07
N ARG A 640 3.89 5.89 26.53
CA ARG A 640 2.53 5.46 26.15
C ARG A 640 2.57 4.33 25.12
N ALA A 641 3.41 4.42 24.09
CA ALA A 641 3.57 3.37 23.09
C ALA A 641 4.03 2.05 23.72
N SER A 642 5.04 2.11 24.60
CA SER A 642 5.62 0.93 25.26
C SER A 642 4.64 0.22 26.20
N ALA A 643 3.71 0.97 26.81
CA ALA A 643 2.69 0.42 27.70
C ALA A 643 1.57 -0.32 26.94
N LEU A 644 1.32 0.04 25.67
CA LEU A 644 0.27 -0.56 24.85
C LEU A 644 0.76 -1.78 24.03
N PHE A 645 2.05 -1.92 23.80
CA PHE A 645 2.58 -3.09 23.11
C PHE A 645 2.50 -4.37 23.98
N PRO A 646 2.01 -5.49 23.42
CA PRO A 646 2.25 -6.81 24.03
C PRO A 646 3.75 -7.11 24.12
N GLU A 647 4.20 -7.84 25.14
CA GLU A 647 5.63 -8.16 25.31
C GLU A 647 6.21 -8.98 24.14
N SER A 648 5.38 -9.78 23.48
CA SER A 648 5.76 -10.56 22.28
C SER A 648 5.76 -9.74 21.00
N HIS A 649 5.44 -8.44 21.04
CA HIS A 649 5.31 -7.62 19.85
C HIS A 649 6.69 -7.26 19.26
N PRO A 650 6.94 -7.53 17.96
CA PRO A 650 8.27 -7.38 17.35
C PRO A 650 8.79 -5.93 17.32
N LYS A 651 7.90 -4.92 17.45
CA LYS A 651 8.30 -3.50 17.46
C LYS A 651 8.61 -2.93 18.86
N LEU A 652 8.33 -3.68 19.94
CA LEU A 652 8.57 -3.19 21.29
C LEU A 652 10.06 -2.89 21.57
N PRO A 653 11.03 -3.74 21.16
CA PRO A 653 12.46 -3.42 21.34
C PRO A 653 12.89 -2.12 20.67
N SER A 654 12.43 -1.84 19.45
CA SER A 654 12.75 -0.58 18.75
C SER A 654 12.15 0.65 19.46
N CYS A 655 10.92 0.52 19.97
CA CYS A 655 10.26 1.56 20.75
C CYS A 655 11.03 1.88 22.04
N LEU A 656 11.48 0.86 22.75
CA LEU A 656 12.28 1.00 23.97
C LEU A 656 13.67 1.59 23.70
N ASN A 657 14.29 1.25 22.56
CA ASN A 657 15.54 1.88 22.14
C ASN A 657 15.38 3.38 21.89
N ASN A 658 14.31 3.78 21.20
CA ASN A 658 13.97 5.18 21.01
C ASN A 658 13.71 5.88 22.34
N LEU A 659 13.02 5.22 23.29
CA LEU A 659 12.79 5.76 24.62
C LEU A 659 14.11 6.00 25.38
N SER A 660 15.03 5.04 25.33
CA SER A 660 16.39 5.17 25.91
C SER A 660 17.14 6.37 25.34
N ARG A 661 17.11 6.55 24.01
CA ARG A 661 17.71 7.72 23.35
C ARG A 661 17.05 9.04 23.75
N ALA A 662 15.74 9.04 23.97
CA ALA A 662 14.99 10.24 24.38
C ALA A 662 15.42 10.70 25.78
N PHE A 663 15.56 9.76 26.71
CA PHE A 663 16.13 10.02 28.01
C PHE A 663 17.57 10.54 27.92
N HIS A 664 18.42 9.92 27.09
CA HIS A 664 19.79 10.36 26.91
C HIS A 664 19.90 11.81 26.38
N LEU A 665 19.05 12.20 25.42
CA LEU A 665 19.01 13.58 24.92
C LEU A 665 18.52 14.56 25.98
N ARG A 666 17.52 14.19 26.77
CA ARG A 666 17.06 15.04 27.89
C ARG A 666 18.18 15.21 28.91
N TYR A 667 18.88 14.15 29.28
CA TYR A 667 20.05 14.19 30.16
C TYR A 667 21.12 15.17 29.66
N GLN A 668 21.46 15.14 28.36
CA GLN A 668 22.44 16.10 27.79
C GLN A 668 22.05 17.56 28.01
N SER A 669 20.74 17.85 28.10
CA SER A 669 20.22 19.21 28.33
C SER A 669 20.00 19.56 29.81
N THR A 670 19.68 18.58 30.67
CA THR A 670 19.30 18.80 32.08
C THR A 670 20.40 18.45 33.07
N GLY A 671 21.28 17.51 32.72
CA GLY A 671 22.22 16.87 33.63
C GLY A 671 21.58 15.92 34.65
N ASP A 672 20.29 15.57 34.49
CA ASP A 672 19.56 14.73 35.45
C ASP A 672 19.95 13.25 35.33
N SER A 673 20.66 12.73 36.34
CA SER A 673 21.14 11.33 36.33
C SER A 673 20.02 10.29 36.31
N VAL A 674 18.80 10.64 36.75
CA VAL A 674 17.62 9.74 36.71
C VAL A 674 17.25 9.36 35.27
N ASP A 675 17.49 10.26 34.32
CA ASP A 675 17.28 9.99 32.90
C ASP A 675 18.21 8.89 32.39
N LEU A 676 19.46 8.85 32.86
CA LEU A 676 20.39 7.80 32.47
C LEU A 676 19.96 6.43 33.02
N GLU A 677 19.53 6.38 34.28
CA GLU A 677 18.99 5.14 34.89
C GLU A 677 17.77 4.64 34.12
N SER A 678 16.79 5.51 33.87
CA SER A 678 15.58 5.18 33.10
C SER A 678 15.89 4.75 31.67
N GLY A 679 16.86 5.40 31.03
CA GLY A 679 17.35 5.04 29.70
C GLY A 679 18.03 3.67 29.66
N THR A 680 18.85 3.35 30.66
CA THR A 680 19.52 2.05 30.79
C THR A 680 18.51 0.93 31.07
N GLU A 681 17.49 1.17 31.91
CA GLU A 681 16.41 0.20 32.14
C GLU A 681 15.62 -0.11 30.86
N ALA A 682 15.25 0.92 30.09
CA ALA A 682 14.52 0.77 28.84
C ALA A 682 15.29 -0.09 27.82
N ILE A 683 16.59 0.18 27.62
CA ILE A 683 17.40 -0.57 26.65
C ILE A 683 17.72 -1.99 27.14
N GLN A 684 17.92 -2.19 28.44
CA GLN A 684 18.12 -3.53 29.00
C GLN A 684 16.86 -4.40 28.83
N ARG A 685 15.67 -3.80 29.01
CA ARG A 685 14.40 -4.45 28.71
C ARG A 685 14.30 -4.79 27.22
N ALA A 686 14.68 -3.89 26.32
CA ALA A 686 14.68 -4.16 24.87
C ALA A 686 15.57 -5.38 24.51
N ILE A 687 16.77 -5.45 25.09
CA ILE A 687 17.71 -6.56 24.88
C ILE A 687 17.15 -7.88 25.43
N SER A 688 16.48 -7.86 26.59
CA SER A 688 15.90 -9.06 27.20
C SER A 688 14.76 -9.68 26.37
N LEU A 689 14.07 -8.87 25.56
CA LEU A 689 12.99 -9.27 24.68
C LEU A 689 13.49 -9.72 23.28
N SER A 690 14.76 -9.47 22.97
CA SER A 690 15.36 -9.77 21.66
C SER A 690 16.00 -11.16 21.67
N SER A 691 15.88 -11.91 20.56
CA SER A 691 16.60 -13.18 20.40
C SER A 691 18.05 -12.95 19.95
N SER A 692 18.90 -13.98 20.03
CA SER A 692 20.28 -13.90 19.52
C SER A 692 20.37 -13.66 18.01
N ASP A 693 19.31 -14.01 17.29
CA ASP A 693 19.21 -13.90 15.83
C ASP A 693 18.52 -12.59 15.40
N ASP A 694 18.18 -11.72 16.36
CA ASP A 694 17.55 -10.43 16.08
C ASP A 694 18.54 -9.48 15.38
N VAL A 695 18.14 -9.01 14.19
CA VAL A 695 18.89 -8.08 13.35
C VAL A 695 19.19 -6.75 14.08
N GLN A 696 18.35 -6.36 15.05
CA GLN A 696 18.52 -5.11 15.79
C GLN A 696 19.44 -5.22 17.02
N LEU A 697 19.78 -6.44 17.45
CA LEU A 697 20.56 -6.65 18.67
C LEU A 697 21.90 -5.88 18.73
N PRO A 698 22.71 -5.77 17.64
CA PRO A 698 23.92 -4.96 17.66
C PRO A 698 23.67 -3.46 17.95
N ASP A 699 22.56 -2.91 17.45
CA ASP A 699 22.20 -1.51 17.67
C ASP A 699 21.69 -1.25 19.09
N LEU A 700 20.98 -2.23 19.67
CA LEU A 700 20.58 -2.17 21.07
C LEU A 700 21.80 -2.20 22.00
N LEU A 701 22.77 -3.07 21.71
CA LEU A 701 24.03 -3.17 22.46
C LEU A 701 24.90 -1.91 22.33
N LEU A 702 24.93 -1.28 21.15
CA LEU A 702 25.57 0.01 20.95
C LEU A 702 24.96 1.08 21.87
N SER A 703 23.63 1.16 21.87
CA SER A 703 22.87 2.16 22.65
C SER A 703 23.02 1.94 24.16
N LEU A 704 23.02 0.68 24.60
CA LEU A 704 23.32 0.31 25.99
C LEU A 704 24.73 0.79 26.39
N GLY A 705 25.75 0.50 25.59
CA GLY A 705 27.11 0.92 25.93
C GLY A 705 27.26 2.45 26.00
N CYS A 706 26.60 3.21 25.11
CA CYS A 706 26.61 4.68 25.19
C CYS A 706 25.89 5.23 26.44
N ALA A 707 24.80 4.59 26.88
CA ALA A 707 24.11 4.95 28.11
C ALA A 707 25.00 4.69 29.33
N LEU A 708 25.64 3.51 29.39
CA LEU A 708 26.57 3.12 30.46
C LEU A 708 27.82 4.00 30.53
N GLU A 709 28.41 4.38 29.38
CA GLU A 709 29.51 5.36 29.33
C GLU A 709 29.11 6.69 29.97
N SER A 710 27.88 7.13 29.72
CA SER A 710 27.38 8.38 30.26
C SER A 710 27.17 8.29 31.78
N GLN A 711 26.72 7.15 32.29
CA GLN A 711 26.64 6.87 33.73
C GLN A 711 28.02 6.82 34.38
N ALA A 712 28.99 6.16 33.74
CA ALA A 712 30.38 6.11 34.22
C ALA A 712 31.02 7.50 34.33
N LYS A 713 30.68 8.43 33.42
CA LYS A 713 31.14 9.83 33.50
C LYS A 713 30.57 10.56 34.71
N VAL A 714 29.30 10.32 35.06
CA VAL A 714 28.64 10.96 36.21
C VAL A 714 29.17 10.43 37.53
N GLU A 715 29.35 9.12 37.64
CA GLU A 715 29.86 8.47 38.86
C GLU A 715 31.36 8.67 39.09
N GLY A 716 32.08 9.03 38.02
CA GLY A 716 33.54 9.05 37.97
C GLY A 716 34.08 7.74 37.42
N ILE A 717 34.79 7.83 36.30
CA ILE A 717 35.24 6.69 35.50
C ILE A 717 36.09 5.71 36.33
N SER A 718 36.91 6.22 37.24
CA SER A 718 37.79 5.41 38.11
C SER A 718 37.05 4.58 39.17
N ALA A 719 35.77 4.90 39.45
CA ALA A 719 34.99 4.26 40.51
C ALA A 719 33.80 3.43 39.97
N SER A 720 33.53 3.49 38.65
CA SER A 720 32.32 2.94 38.05
C SER A 720 32.59 1.59 37.37
N SER A 721 31.78 0.56 37.69
CA SER A 721 31.76 -0.69 36.93
C SER A 721 31.09 -0.54 35.55
N HIS A 722 30.36 0.56 35.33
CA HIS A 722 29.61 0.79 34.09
C HIS A 722 30.52 0.93 32.86
N ILE A 723 31.78 1.38 33.01
CA ILE A 723 32.72 1.43 31.87
C ILE A 723 33.10 0.04 31.38
N ASP A 724 33.25 -0.94 32.28
CA ASP A 724 33.52 -2.33 31.91
C ASP A 724 32.31 -2.97 31.24
N ASP A 725 31.11 -2.69 31.75
CA ASP A 725 29.86 -3.16 31.14
C ASP A 725 29.63 -2.53 29.75
N ALA A 726 29.99 -1.25 29.56
CA ALA A 726 29.94 -0.58 28.26
C ALA A 726 30.87 -1.26 27.24
N ILE A 727 32.14 -1.50 27.61
CA ILE A 727 33.11 -2.21 26.78
C ILE A 727 32.58 -3.61 26.43
N ASN A 728 32.01 -4.34 27.38
CA ASN A 728 31.44 -5.66 27.15
C ASN A 728 30.25 -5.62 26.17
N ALA A 729 29.35 -4.63 26.31
CA ALA A 729 28.23 -4.45 25.40
C ALA A 729 28.71 -4.16 23.97
N HIS A 730 29.66 -3.22 23.79
CA HIS A 730 30.21 -2.90 22.48
C HIS A 730 31.03 -4.05 21.88
N ARG A 731 31.82 -4.77 22.69
CA ARG A 731 32.56 -5.95 22.24
C ARG A 731 31.62 -7.06 21.77
N LYS A 732 30.49 -7.24 22.46
CA LYS A 732 29.42 -8.16 22.03
C LYS A 732 28.76 -7.69 20.73
N ALA A 733 28.50 -6.38 20.56
CA ALA A 733 27.96 -5.84 19.31
C ALA A 733 28.90 -6.12 18.12
N VAL A 734 30.21 -5.93 18.30
CA VAL A 734 31.23 -6.22 17.29
C VAL A 734 31.33 -7.72 16.99
N SER A 735 31.23 -8.60 17.99
CA SER A 735 31.42 -10.05 17.78
C SER A 735 30.26 -10.73 17.06
N ILE A 736 29.04 -10.24 17.23
CA ILE A 736 27.85 -10.77 16.55
C ILE A 736 27.63 -10.13 15.15
N THR A 737 28.37 -9.08 14.81
CA THR A 737 28.23 -8.36 13.55
C THR A 737 29.18 -8.94 12.48
N PRO A 738 28.68 -9.38 11.31
CA PRO A 738 29.53 -9.83 10.21
C PRO A 738 30.48 -8.75 9.66
N GLU A 739 31.66 -9.14 9.17
CA GLU A 739 32.65 -8.22 8.56
C GLU A 739 32.13 -7.42 7.36
N THR A 740 31.11 -7.95 6.69
CA THR A 740 30.46 -7.32 5.54
C THR A 740 29.33 -6.36 5.92
N HIS A 741 29.06 -6.20 7.22
CA HIS A 741 27.96 -5.37 7.69
C HIS A 741 28.28 -3.88 7.60
N ALA A 742 27.37 -3.14 6.96
CA ALA A 742 27.45 -1.70 6.69
C ALA A 742 27.80 -0.79 7.89
N ARG A 743 27.43 -1.20 9.10
CA ARG A 743 27.58 -0.43 10.33
C ARG A 743 28.70 -0.92 11.24
N LEU A 744 29.45 -1.96 10.84
CA LEU A 744 30.57 -2.44 11.63
C LEU A 744 31.59 -1.33 12.00
N PRO A 745 31.94 -0.37 11.11
CA PRO A 745 32.81 0.75 11.50
C PRO A 745 32.25 1.61 12.63
N VAL A 746 30.92 1.68 12.81
CA VAL A 746 30.29 2.44 13.90
C VAL A 746 30.46 1.70 15.23
N TYR A 747 30.27 0.38 15.25
CA TYR A 747 30.45 -0.43 16.45
C TYR A 747 31.92 -0.50 16.88
N LEU A 748 32.85 -0.62 15.93
CA LEU A 748 34.29 -0.59 16.19
C LEU A 748 34.74 0.76 16.77
N ARG A 749 34.18 1.87 16.26
CA ARG A 749 34.46 3.20 16.81
C ARG A 749 33.96 3.35 18.24
N ALA A 750 32.77 2.85 18.53
CA ALA A 750 32.20 2.91 19.89
C ALA A 750 33.08 2.12 20.87
N LEU A 751 33.44 0.87 20.51
CA LEU A 751 34.34 0.05 21.33
C LEU A 751 35.70 0.73 21.57
N GLY A 752 36.33 1.28 20.52
CA GLY A 752 37.60 2.00 20.65
C GLY A 752 37.49 3.21 21.58
N ALA A 753 36.40 3.98 21.48
CA ALA A 753 36.15 5.12 22.35
C ALA A 753 35.97 4.72 23.83
N SER A 754 35.26 3.62 24.12
CA SER A 754 35.13 3.11 25.49
C SER A 754 36.47 2.63 26.05
N LEU A 755 37.31 1.99 25.22
CA LEU A 755 38.64 1.52 25.60
C LEU A 755 39.58 2.68 25.93
N GLU A 756 39.60 3.75 25.13
CA GLU A 756 40.36 4.98 25.43
C GLU A 756 39.84 5.67 26.70
N MET A 757 38.52 5.69 26.87
CA MET A 757 37.91 6.26 28.07
C MET A 757 38.36 5.50 29.33
N LYS A 758 38.39 4.16 29.27
CA LYS A 758 38.92 3.33 30.36
C LYS A 758 40.42 3.54 30.56
N SER A 759 41.22 3.57 29.50
CA SER A 759 42.68 3.73 29.62
C SER A 759 43.03 5.04 30.33
N SER A 760 42.27 6.12 30.09
CA SER A 760 42.53 7.44 30.71
C SER A 760 42.57 7.46 32.24
N VAL A 761 42.01 6.45 32.92
CA VAL A 761 42.01 6.32 34.39
C VAL A 761 42.90 5.21 34.93
N ILE A 762 43.54 4.41 34.05
CA ILE A 762 44.43 3.33 34.46
C ILE A 762 45.83 3.88 34.73
N ILE A 763 46.35 3.58 35.93
CA ILE A 763 47.69 3.99 36.37
C ILE A 763 48.75 2.96 35.95
N ASP A 764 48.38 1.68 35.82
CA ASP A 764 49.31 0.63 35.40
C ASP A 764 49.71 0.82 33.94
N GLU A 765 51.00 1.05 33.69
CA GLU A 765 51.50 1.37 32.34
C GLU A 765 51.30 0.23 31.34
N VAL A 766 51.28 -1.03 31.79
CA VAL A 766 51.11 -2.19 30.90
C VAL A 766 49.64 -2.34 30.51
N GLU A 767 48.73 -2.24 31.47
CA GLU A 767 47.28 -2.26 31.21
C GLU A 767 46.82 -1.03 30.41
N HIS A 768 47.36 0.15 30.69
CA HIS A 768 47.14 1.33 29.87
C HIS A 768 47.57 1.08 28.42
N ALA A 769 48.75 0.49 28.23
CA ALA A 769 49.28 0.21 26.91
C ALA A 769 48.44 -0.77 26.09
N THR A 770 47.98 -1.85 26.72
CA THR A 770 47.16 -2.86 26.04
C THR A 770 45.80 -2.31 25.63
N LEU A 771 45.16 -1.48 26.46
CA LEU A 771 43.88 -0.84 26.13
C LEU A 771 44.00 0.14 24.95
N ILE A 772 45.07 0.93 24.91
CA ILE A 772 45.34 1.83 23.78
C ILE A 772 45.61 1.03 22.49
N GLU A 773 46.40 -0.05 22.56
CA GLU A 773 46.65 -0.90 21.39
C GLU A 773 45.36 -1.58 20.87
N GLU A 774 44.49 -2.07 21.78
CA GLU A 774 43.18 -2.65 21.41
C GLU A 774 42.28 -1.59 20.77
N SER A 775 42.27 -0.36 21.29
CA SER A 775 41.50 0.75 20.72
C SER A 775 41.97 1.12 19.32
N LEU A 776 43.28 1.31 19.13
CA LEU A 776 43.86 1.62 17.81
C LEU A 776 43.60 0.50 16.81
N ALA A 777 43.62 -0.77 17.24
CA ALA A 777 43.25 -1.89 16.39
C ALA A 777 41.78 -1.83 15.95
N CYS A 778 40.87 -1.42 16.84
CA CYS A 778 39.45 -1.21 16.50
C CYS A 778 39.28 -0.11 15.45
N PHE A 779 39.91 1.06 15.66
CA PHE A 779 39.85 2.16 14.70
C PHE A 779 40.49 1.79 13.34
N LYS A 780 41.66 1.13 13.36
CA LYS A 780 42.31 0.64 12.13
C LYS A 780 41.40 -0.31 11.36
N ARG A 781 40.77 -1.28 12.04
CA ARG A 781 39.83 -2.23 11.42
C ARG A 781 38.59 -1.52 10.86
N GLY A 782 38.08 -0.50 11.56
CA GLY A 782 36.96 0.32 11.08
C GLY A 782 37.29 1.19 9.87
N ALA A 783 38.53 1.69 9.77
CA ALA A 783 39.00 2.51 8.66
C ALA A 783 39.27 1.68 7.39
N LEU A 784 39.98 0.56 7.55
CA LEU A 784 40.40 -0.33 6.46
C LEU A 784 39.30 -1.29 6.01
N GLY A 785 38.15 -1.31 6.71
CA GLY A 785 37.01 -2.14 6.37
C GLY A 785 36.60 -2.01 4.90
N TYR A 786 36.34 -3.15 4.26
CA TYR A 786 35.91 -3.19 2.85
C TYR A 786 34.51 -2.58 2.66
N THR A 787 33.68 -2.64 3.70
CA THR A 787 32.28 -2.20 3.69
C THR A 787 32.03 -1.06 4.68
N GLY A 788 30.93 -0.33 4.49
CA GLY A 788 30.48 0.76 5.36
C GLY A 788 30.71 2.16 4.80
N ALA A 789 29.95 3.13 5.34
CA ALA A 789 29.94 4.51 4.87
C ALA A 789 31.35 5.13 4.87
N PRO A 790 31.74 5.78 3.76
CA PRO A 790 32.95 6.59 3.69
C PRO A 790 33.14 7.54 4.88
N SER A 791 32.08 8.21 5.35
CA SER A 791 32.16 9.11 6.52
C SER A 791 32.51 8.38 7.83
N ALA A 792 31.89 7.22 8.08
CA ALA A 792 32.15 6.41 9.26
C ALA A 792 33.57 5.85 9.24
N ARG A 793 34.04 5.39 8.08
CA ARG A 793 35.42 4.93 7.86
C ARG A 793 36.43 6.06 8.00
N LEU A 794 36.13 7.25 7.48
CA LEU A 794 36.96 8.44 7.62
C LEU A 794 37.14 8.79 9.10
N THR A 795 36.05 8.81 9.86
CA THR A 795 36.10 9.11 11.31
C THR A 795 37.00 8.11 12.05
N ASN A 796 36.88 6.81 11.73
CA ASN A 796 37.78 5.79 12.28
C ASN A 796 39.25 6.02 11.86
N ALA A 797 39.51 6.40 10.60
CA ALA A 797 40.87 6.67 10.11
C ALA A 797 41.50 7.86 10.83
N ILE A 798 40.72 8.89 11.14
CA ILE A 798 41.18 10.07 11.89
C ILE A 798 41.51 9.70 13.34
N LEU A 799 40.62 8.96 14.02
CA LEU A 799 40.87 8.51 15.39
C LEU A 799 42.11 7.60 15.46
N TRP A 800 42.27 6.70 14.49
CA TRP A 800 43.48 5.89 14.35
C TRP A 800 44.74 6.75 14.13
N ALA A 801 44.68 7.77 13.26
CA ALA A 801 45.82 8.63 12.97
C ALA A 801 46.25 9.46 14.18
N VAL A 802 45.31 10.12 14.85
CA VAL A 802 45.57 10.95 16.02
C VAL A 802 46.09 10.10 17.19
N GLY A 803 45.45 8.97 17.47
CA GLY A 803 45.86 8.08 18.55
C GLY A 803 47.22 7.41 18.31
N SER A 804 47.62 7.20 17.04
CA SER A 804 48.93 6.61 16.72
C SER A 804 50.12 7.57 16.90
N VAL A 805 49.87 8.88 16.87
CA VAL A 805 50.91 9.92 17.05
C VAL A 805 51.33 10.02 18.52
N ILE A 806 50.37 9.83 19.44
CA ILE A 806 50.58 9.94 20.88
C ILE A 806 51.24 8.66 21.39
N PRO A 807 52.43 8.73 22.02
CA PRO A 807 53.10 7.55 22.53
C PRO A 807 52.33 6.94 23.70
N VAL A 808 52.28 5.61 23.72
CA VAL A 808 51.57 4.79 24.69
C VAL A 808 52.10 4.98 26.12
N THR A 809 53.38 5.37 26.25
CA THR A 809 54.05 5.67 27.53
C THR A 809 54.32 7.16 27.63
N ALA A 810 53.92 7.78 28.75
CA ALA A 810 54.14 9.19 29.00
C ALA A 810 55.66 9.51 29.03
N GLY A 811 56.07 10.55 28.29
CA GLY A 811 57.46 11.03 28.26
C GLY A 811 58.31 10.51 27.09
N LEU A 812 57.79 9.63 26.25
CA LEU A 812 58.42 9.28 24.97
C LEU A 812 58.12 10.33 23.87
N PRO A 813 58.98 10.45 22.85
CA PRO A 813 58.71 11.31 21.70
C PRO A 813 57.53 10.81 20.86
N LEU A 814 56.84 11.74 20.18
CA LEU A 814 55.72 11.45 19.27
C LEU A 814 56.16 10.46 18.16
N ASN A 815 55.31 9.47 17.84
CA ASN A 815 55.60 8.47 16.83
C ASN A 815 54.80 8.73 15.54
N PHE A 816 55.38 9.53 14.65
CA PHE A 816 54.71 9.90 13.41
C PHE A 816 54.69 8.78 12.35
N GLU A 817 55.65 7.86 12.39
CA GLU A 817 55.79 6.81 11.37
C GLU A 817 54.59 5.86 11.36
N LYS A 818 54.09 5.48 12.54
CA LYS A 818 52.88 4.64 12.68
C LYS A 818 51.60 5.32 12.21
N SER A 819 51.58 6.66 12.15
CA SER A 819 50.39 7.44 11.78
C SER A 819 50.26 7.69 10.26
N LEU A 820 51.33 7.52 9.48
CA LEU A 820 51.33 7.83 8.04
C LEU A 820 50.30 7.00 7.26
N GLU A 821 50.20 5.70 7.55
CA GLU A 821 49.21 4.80 6.92
C GLU A 821 47.77 5.25 7.21
N ALA A 822 47.52 5.70 8.44
CA ALA A 822 46.21 6.17 8.89
C ALA A 822 45.83 7.49 8.22
N TYR A 823 46.76 8.45 8.17
CA TYR A 823 46.56 9.72 7.46
C TYR A 823 46.36 9.53 5.96
N GLU A 824 47.12 8.63 5.33
CA GLU A 824 46.92 8.29 3.92
C GLU A 824 45.51 7.74 3.67
N THR A 825 45.03 6.86 4.55
CA THR A 825 43.68 6.30 4.48
C THR A 825 42.62 7.40 4.66
N ALA A 826 42.80 8.28 5.65
CA ALA A 826 41.88 9.39 5.91
C ALA A 826 41.79 10.35 4.71
N ILE A 827 42.93 10.71 4.10
CA ILE A 827 42.97 11.60 2.94
C ILE A 827 42.33 10.98 1.70
N LYS A 828 42.47 9.65 1.51
CA LYS A 828 41.76 8.92 0.43
C LYS A 828 40.25 8.89 0.64
N LEU A 829 39.78 8.82 1.88
CA LEU A 829 38.36 8.77 2.22
C LEU A 829 37.70 10.16 2.26
N LEU A 830 38.47 11.22 2.48
CA LEU A 830 37.96 12.58 2.64
C LEU A 830 37.11 13.08 1.46
N PRO A 831 37.52 12.95 0.18
CA PRO A 831 36.68 13.34 -0.96
C PRO A 831 35.37 12.55 -1.06
N LEU A 832 35.38 11.29 -0.60
CA LEU A 832 34.22 10.39 -0.67
C LEU A 832 33.20 10.73 0.42
N ALA A 833 33.69 10.98 1.65
CA ALA A 833 32.86 11.39 2.78
C ALA A 833 32.23 12.77 2.55
N ALA A 834 32.96 13.67 1.87
CA ALA A 834 32.48 15.01 1.54
C ALA A 834 31.22 15.01 0.66
N GLY A 835 30.94 13.94 -0.08
CA GLY A 835 29.82 13.86 -1.00
C GLY A 835 30.12 14.56 -2.33
N ILE A 836 30.07 13.79 -3.41
CA ILE A 836 30.53 14.20 -4.74
C ILE A 836 29.57 15.19 -5.44
N ASP A 837 28.29 15.21 -5.05
CA ASP A 837 27.21 16.02 -5.66
C ASP A 837 26.36 16.76 -4.62
N GLN A 838 26.97 17.16 -3.50
CA GLN A 838 26.27 17.90 -2.45
C GLN A 838 26.43 19.42 -2.63
N THR A 839 25.44 20.18 -2.13
CA THR A 839 25.51 21.64 -2.11
C THR A 839 26.77 22.11 -1.37
N PRO A 840 27.39 23.23 -1.76
CA PRO A 840 28.56 23.78 -1.07
C PRO A 840 28.36 23.89 0.46
N GLU A 841 27.16 24.25 0.89
CA GLU A 841 26.78 24.37 2.30
C GLU A 841 26.81 23.02 3.03
N ARG A 842 26.31 21.96 2.39
CA ARG A 842 26.30 20.62 2.99
C ARG A 842 27.69 20.00 3.03
N ARG A 843 28.49 20.18 1.96
CA ARG A 843 29.91 19.77 1.96
C ARG A 843 30.69 20.48 3.06
N HIS A 844 30.39 21.74 3.32
CA HIS A 844 30.97 22.49 4.42
C HIS A 844 30.57 21.90 5.78
N GLU A 845 29.29 21.58 6.01
CA GLU A 845 28.84 20.94 7.26
C GLU A 845 29.56 19.61 7.51
N VAL A 846 29.76 18.80 6.47
CA VAL A 846 30.40 17.47 6.58
C VAL A 846 31.92 17.58 6.76
N ILE A 847 32.59 18.54 6.11
CA ILE A 847 34.06 18.70 6.18
C ILE A 847 34.49 19.56 7.37
N SER A 848 33.65 20.47 7.87
CA SER A 848 34.00 21.40 8.95
C SER A 848 34.64 20.72 10.18
N PRO A 849 34.16 19.55 10.66
CA PRO A 849 34.79 18.85 11.79
C PRO A 849 36.21 18.35 11.51
N TYR A 850 36.62 18.28 10.24
CA TYR A 850 37.87 17.70 9.78
C TYR A 850 38.85 18.74 9.21
N SER A 851 38.58 20.03 9.40
CA SER A 851 39.38 21.13 8.84
C SER A 851 40.87 21.09 9.21
N GLY A 852 41.23 20.49 10.36
CA GLY A 852 42.62 20.30 10.80
C GLY A 852 43.32 19.02 10.28
N LEU A 853 42.60 18.11 9.62
CA LEU A 853 43.11 16.79 9.22
C LEU A 853 44.33 16.89 8.30
N VAL A 854 44.24 17.72 7.27
CA VAL A 854 45.27 17.85 6.23
C VAL A 854 46.55 18.46 6.82
N SER A 855 46.42 19.48 7.66
CA SER A 855 47.57 20.10 8.34
C SER A 855 48.26 19.14 9.31
N GLY A 856 47.49 18.30 10.02
CA GLY A 856 48.04 17.24 10.87
C GLY A 856 48.75 16.14 10.09
N ALA A 857 48.18 15.71 8.96
CA ALA A 857 48.80 14.74 8.06
C ALA A 857 50.12 15.28 7.47
N ALA A 858 50.13 16.52 7.00
CA ALA A 858 51.33 17.17 6.47
C ALA A 858 52.41 17.32 7.54
N ALA A 859 52.04 17.66 8.78
CA ALA A 859 52.97 17.70 9.90
C ALA A 859 53.58 16.31 10.17
N ALA A 860 52.79 15.23 10.14
CA ALA A 860 53.32 13.88 10.28
C ALA A 860 54.28 13.52 9.13
N ALA A 861 53.94 13.88 7.89
CA ALA A 861 54.80 13.65 6.73
C ALA A 861 56.15 14.41 6.82
N PHE A 862 56.14 15.68 7.24
CA PHE A 862 57.38 16.45 7.50
C PHE A 862 58.22 15.85 8.64
N ALA A 863 57.61 15.15 9.60
CA ALA A 863 58.34 14.45 10.67
C ALA A 863 59.03 13.17 10.22
N CYS A 864 58.55 12.57 9.13
CA CYS A 864 59.12 11.37 8.55
C CYS A 864 59.93 11.64 7.28
N ASP A 865 60.26 12.91 6.98
CA ASP A 865 60.99 13.33 5.78
C ASP A 865 60.33 12.90 4.46
N ARG A 866 58.99 12.83 4.46
CA ARG A 866 58.15 12.49 3.29
C ARG A 866 57.59 13.74 2.64
N LEU A 867 58.48 14.53 2.03
CA LEU A 867 58.13 15.81 1.39
C LEU A 867 57.13 15.64 0.24
N ASP A 868 57.20 14.50 -0.46
CA ASP A 868 56.23 14.08 -1.48
C ASP A 868 54.81 14.06 -0.91
N LYS A 869 54.61 13.32 0.19
CA LYS A 869 53.30 13.18 0.83
C LYS A 869 52.82 14.46 1.46
N ALA A 870 53.71 15.24 2.08
CA ALA A 870 53.34 16.54 2.64
C ALA A 870 52.74 17.46 1.56
N LEU A 871 53.39 17.55 0.40
CA LEU A 871 52.92 18.40 -0.70
C LEU A 871 51.62 17.87 -1.33
N GLU A 872 51.56 16.57 -1.65
CA GLU A 872 50.36 15.92 -2.21
C GLU A 872 49.13 16.11 -1.32
N TRP A 873 49.30 15.93 -0.01
CA TRP A 873 48.21 16.03 0.96
C TRP A 873 47.75 17.46 1.17
N LEU A 874 48.69 18.42 1.27
CA LEU A 874 48.35 19.85 1.37
C LEU A 874 47.61 20.34 0.14
N GLU A 875 48.02 19.91 -1.06
CA GLU A 875 47.34 20.30 -2.29
C GLU A 875 45.96 19.65 -2.42
N GLN A 876 45.80 18.40 -1.98
CA GLN A 876 44.47 17.76 -1.91
C GLN A 876 43.51 18.52 -0.99
N GLY A 877 43.99 18.92 0.19
CA GLY A 877 43.20 19.73 1.13
C GLY A 877 42.84 21.09 0.56
N ARG A 878 43.80 21.75 -0.10
CA ARG A 878 43.54 23.01 -0.81
C ARG A 878 42.52 22.84 -1.91
N CYS A 879 42.64 21.84 -2.78
CA CYS A 879 41.67 21.59 -3.84
C CYS A 879 40.25 21.37 -3.28
N LEU A 880 40.11 20.63 -2.18
CA LEU A 880 38.82 20.42 -1.52
C LEU A 880 38.26 21.71 -0.91
N VAL A 881 39.06 22.48 -0.17
CA VAL A 881 38.61 23.69 0.56
C VAL A 881 38.49 24.93 -0.35
N TRP A 882 39.31 25.05 -1.39
CA TRP A 882 39.31 26.19 -2.31
C TRP A 882 38.24 26.05 -3.39
N ASN A 883 37.88 24.83 -3.78
CA ASN A 883 36.68 24.57 -4.58
C ASN A 883 35.39 24.88 -3.80
N GLN A 884 35.39 24.72 -2.46
CA GLN A 884 34.26 25.11 -1.60
C GLN A 884 34.02 26.62 -1.55
N LEU A 885 35.08 27.42 -1.44
CA LEU A 885 34.97 28.88 -1.28
C LEU A 885 34.57 29.61 -2.58
N ASN A 886 34.89 29.04 -3.74
CA ASN A 886 34.72 29.70 -5.03
C ASN A 886 33.63 29.09 -5.93
N GLY A 887 32.95 28.02 -5.50
CA GLY A 887 31.92 27.36 -6.32
C GLY A 887 32.46 26.84 -7.67
N LEU A 888 33.73 26.44 -7.69
CA LEU A 888 34.40 25.95 -8.90
C LEU A 888 33.98 24.51 -9.21
N ARG A 889 34.12 24.11 -10.49
CA ARG A 889 33.83 22.76 -10.97
C ARG A 889 34.55 21.71 -10.14
N THR A 890 33.82 20.68 -9.75
CA THR A 890 34.34 19.47 -9.13
C THR A 890 34.94 18.53 -10.19
N PRO A 891 35.81 17.58 -9.81
CA PRO A 891 36.26 16.53 -10.74
C PRO A 891 35.12 15.75 -11.41
N VAL A 892 33.93 15.71 -10.77
CA VAL A 892 32.73 15.10 -11.37
C VAL A 892 32.00 16.01 -12.33
N ASP A 893 32.08 17.33 -12.19
CA ASP A 893 31.58 18.25 -13.22
C ASP A 893 32.39 18.12 -14.51
N ASP A 894 33.71 17.93 -14.39
CA ASP A 894 34.59 17.68 -15.53
C ASP A 894 34.29 16.31 -16.17
N LEU A 895 34.07 15.27 -15.34
CA LEU A 895 33.61 13.96 -15.82
C LEU A 895 32.25 14.06 -16.51
N ARG A 896 31.31 14.83 -15.96
CA ARG A 896 29.96 15.04 -16.50
C ARG A 896 29.99 15.74 -17.86
N THR A 897 30.95 16.64 -18.09
CA THR A 897 31.16 17.22 -19.43
C THR A 897 31.76 16.25 -20.45
N TYR A 898 32.46 15.22 -20.00
CA TYR A 898 33.02 14.18 -20.87
C TYR A 898 32.02 13.05 -21.15
N ASP A 899 31.39 12.53 -20.09
CA ASP A 899 30.42 11.44 -20.09
C ASP A 899 29.43 11.63 -18.93
N SER A 900 28.21 12.09 -19.25
CA SER A 900 27.18 12.35 -18.25
C SER A 900 26.71 11.08 -17.54
N ASP A 901 26.59 9.98 -18.28
CA ASP A 901 26.06 8.72 -17.75
C ASP A 901 27.04 8.09 -16.76
N LEU A 902 28.35 8.17 -17.07
CA LEU A 902 29.41 7.71 -16.17
C LEU A 902 29.47 8.57 -14.91
N ALA A 903 29.36 9.89 -15.03
CA ALA A 903 29.32 10.82 -13.90
C ALA A 903 28.10 10.57 -12.99
N ASP A 904 26.90 10.41 -13.57
CA ASP A 904 25.67 10.12 -12.82
C ASP A 904 25.78 8.79 -12.07
N ARG A 905 26.39 7.78 -12.68
CA ARG A 905 26.59 6.48 -12.07
C ARG A 905 27.61 6.51 -10.91
N VAL A 906 28.70 7.28 -11.04
CA VAL A 906 29.65 7.52 -9.92
C VAL A 906 28.94 8.18 -8.74
N THR A 907 28.17 9.24 -9.00
CA THR A 907 27.41 9.96 -7.97
C THR A 907 26.38 9.05 -7.29
N MET A 908 25.64 8.26 -8.07
CA MET A 908 24.62 7.32 -7.57
C MET A 908 25.22 6.29 -6.61
N ILE A 909 26.33 5.64 -6.99
CA ILE A 909 26.96 4.59 -6.18
C ILE A 909 27.55 5.19 -4.89
N SER A 910 28.27 6.32 -4.99
CA SER A 910 28.81 7.03 -3.81
C SER A 910 27.72 7.39 -2.80
N THR A 911 26.62 7.96 -3.29
CA THR A 911 25.46 8.34 -2.47
C THR A 911 24.77 7.11 -1.84
N SER A 912 24.71 6.00 -2.56
CA SER A 912 24.09 4.77 -2.08
C SER A 912 24.90 4.07 -1.00
N LEU A 913 26.24 4.08 -1.13
CA LEU A 913 27.18 3.58 -0.12
C LEU A 913 27.07 4.34 1.21
N GLU A 914 26.99 5.67 1.14
CA GLU A 914 26.81 6.52 2.33
C GLU A 914 25.44 6.25 2.99
N ARG A 915 24.38 6.13 2.19
CA ARG A 915 23.00 6.00 2.69
C ARG A 915 22.71 4.67 3.37
N LEU A 916 23.10 3.55 2.77
CA LEU A 916 22.77 2.22 3.32
C LEU A 916 23.37 1.99 4.71
N SER A 917 24.44 2.71 5.09
CA SER A 917 24.96 2.73 6.46
C SER A 917 24.22 3.67 7.42
N SER A 918 23.56 4.72 6.89
CA SER A 918 22.78 5.71 7.66
C SER A 918 21.31 5.34 7.89
N ARG A 919 20.83 4.22 7.31
CA ARG A 919 19.44 3.75 7.33
C ARG A 919 18.82 3.54 8.73
N SER A 920 19.53 3.81 9.82
CA SER A 920 18.97 3.80 11.18
C SER A 920 17.77 4.74 11.36
N LEU A 921 17.70 5.90 10.68
CA LEU A 921 16.52 6.79 10.75
C LEU A 921 15.30 6.23 9.98
N SER A 922 15.52 5.44 8.92
CA SER A 922 14.47 4.78 8.10
C SER A 922 14.05 3.42 8.69
N SER A 923 14.98 2.73 9.37
CA SER A 923 14.76 1.47 10.10
C SER A 923 13.80 1.63 11.28
N VAL A 924 13.55 2.85 11.76
CA VAL A 924 12.53 3.14 12.77
C VAL A 924 11.11 2.89 12.24
N TYR A 925 10.91 2.92 10.92
CA TYR A 925 9.60 2.89 10.28
C TYR A 925 9.18 1.55 9.68
N ASP A 926 10.13 0.67 9.35
CA ASP A 926 9.83 -0.54 8.59
C ASP A 926 9.58 -1.75 9.51
N GLY A 927 8.30 -1.98 9.81
CA GLY A 927 7.81 -3.20 10.47
C GLY A 927 7.81 -4.44 9.56
N ARG A 928 8.35 -4.35 8.34
CA ARG A 928 8.64 -5.49 7.49
C ARG A 928 10.14 -5.76 7.54
N ALA A 929 10.53 -6.67 8.43
CA ALA A 929 11.76 -7.43 8.27
C ALA A 929 11.71 -8.20 6.93
N SER A 930 12.15 -7.57 5.83
CA SER A 930 12.42 -8.29 4.56
C SER A 930 13.58 -7.69 3.76
N THR A 931 14.48 -6.95 4.39
CA THR A 931 15.90 -7.10 4.05
C THR A 931 16.53 -7.77 5.25
N THR A 932 16.93 -9.04 5.09
CA THR A 932 17.75 -9.68 6.11
C THR A 932 19.04 -8.86 6.27
N ALA A 933 19.67 -8.86 7.44
CA ALA A 933 21.02 -8.26 7.60
C ALA A 933 22.01 -8.79 6.54
N GLN A 934 21.77 -10.01 6.04
CA GLN A 934 22.47 -10.63 4.93
C GLN A 934 22.19 -9.96 3.58
N ASP A 935 20.94 -9.58 3.27
CA ASP A 935 20.60 -8.85 2.06
C ASP A 935 21.24 -7.45 2.08
N ASP A 936 21.17 -6.72 3.20
CA ASP A 936 21.79 -5.40 3.31
C ASP A 936 23.33 -5.47 3.23
N ALA A 937 23.94 -6.48 3.86
CA ALA A 937 25.37 -6.75 3.74
C ALA A 937 25.77 -7.15 2.31
N TYR A 938 24.99 -8.02 1.65
CA TYR A 938 25.22 -8.42 0.26
C TYR A 938 25.13 -7.22 -0.70
N GLN A 939 24.14 -6.35 -0.50
CA GLN A 939 23.96 -5.17 -1.33
C GLN A 939 25.07 -4.12 -1.10
N HIS A 940 25.56 -3.97 0.13
CA HIS A 940 26.72 -3.14 0.42
C HIS A 940 28.00 -3.67 -0.23
N VAL A 941 28.24 -4.97 -0.12
CA VAL A 941 29.39 -5.63 -0.78
C VAL A 941 29.31 -5.42 -2.30
N LYS A 942 28.13 -5.62 -2.89
CA LYS A 942 27.92 -5.40 -4.33
C LYS A 942 28.18 -3.94 -4.73
N LEU A 943 27.70 -2.98 -3.96
CA LEU A 943 27.95 -1.56 -4.24
C LEU A 943 29.42 -1.18 -4.05
N ALA A 944 30.13 -1.79 -3.08
CA ALA A 944 31.57 -1.60 -2.91
C ALA A 944 32.37 -2.18 -4.08
N ASP A 945 31.98 -3.35 -4.58
CA ASP A 945 32.54 -3.95 -5.81
C ASP A 945 32.29 -3.06 -7.03
N GLU A 946 31.06 -2.56 -7.19
CA GLU A 946 30.68 -1.67 -8.29
C GLU A 946 31.41 -0.33 -8.21
N TRP A 947 31.57 0.22 -7.01
CA TRP A 947 32.37 1.43 -6.77
C TRP A 947 33.82 1.25 -7.22
N THR A 948 34.44 0.13 -6.87
CA THR A 948 35.81 -0.16 -7.28
C THR A 948 35.92 -0.25 -8.80
N LYS A 949 35.01 -1.00 -9.44
CA LYS A 949 34.98 -1.15 -10.91
C LYS A 949 34.72 0.17 -11.64
N ILE A 950 33.83 1.01 -11.15
CA ILE A 950 33.52 2.28 -11.82
C ILE A 950 34.67 3.27 -11.68
N ILE A 951 35.34 3.31 -10.52
CA ILE A 951 36.54 4.13 -10.33
C ILE A 951 37.68 3.63 -11.23
N ASP A 952 37.90 2.33 -11.36
CA ASP A 952 38.88 1.77 -12.30
C ASP A 952 38.56 2.14 -13.75
N THR A 953 37.28 2.18 -14.11
CA THR A 953 36.82 2.61 -15.45
C THR A 953 37.13 4.09 -15.69
N VAL A 954 36.91 4.95 -14.68
CA VAL A 954 37.25 6.38 -14.77
C VAL A 954 38.77 6.58 -14.85
N HIS A 955 39.56 5.86 -14.03
CA HIS A 955 41.03 5.93 -14.05
C HIS A 955 41.66 5.42 -15.35
N ALA A 956 40.96 4.57 -16.11
CA ALA A 956 41.41 4.15 -17.44
C ALA A 956 41.31 5.27 -18.50
N ILE A 957 40.58 6.36 -18.23
CA ILE A 957 40.51 7.52 -19.11
C ILE A 957 41.75 8.39 -18.86
N PRO A 958 42.59 8.68 -19.88
CA PRO A 958 43.90 9.32 -19.67
C PRO A 958 43.86 10.66 -18.91
N GLN A 959 42.80 11.46 -19.09
CA GLN A 959 42.63 12.76 -18.42
C GLN A 959 42.04 12.66 -17.00
N PHE A 960 41.60 11.47 -16.57
CA PHE A 960 40.99 11.20 -15.27
C PHE A 960 41.74 10.10 -14.50
N ASN A 961 43.00 9.81 -14.85
CA ASN A 961 43.86 8.84 -14.16
C ASN A 961 44.02 9.13 -12.66
N ASP A 962 43.98 10.40 -12.27
CA ASP A 962 44.08 10.89 -10.88
C ASP A 962 42.71 11.27 -10.29
N PHE A 963 41.60 10.83 -10.89
CA PHE A 963 40.26 11.16 -10.41
C PHE A 963 40.05 10.76 -8.94
N LEU A 964 39.65 11.72 -8.09
CA LEU A 964 39.53 11.60 -6.62
C LEU A 964 40.83 11.22 -5.88
N ARG A 965 42.00 11.36 -6.52
CA ARG A 965 43.33 11.18 -5.91
C ARG A 965 44.09 12.51 -5.89
N PRO A 966 45.01 12.70 -4.93
CA PRO A 966 45.93 13.84 -4.99
C PRO A 966 46.75 13.78 -6.28
N PRO A 967 46.94 14.92 -6.97
CA PRO A 967 47.90 14.99 -8.07
C PRO A 967 49.29 14.62 -7.55
N SER A 968 50.02 13.81 -8.30
CA SER A 968 51.36 13.37 -7.88
C SER A 968 52.30 14.57 -7.74
N THR A 969 53.27 14.45 -6.83
CA THR A 969 54.34 15.45 -6.65
C THR A 969 54.98 15.82 -7.99
N SER A 970 55.29 14.83 -8.84
CA SER A 970 55.85 15.05 -10.18
C SER A 970 54.98 15.92 -11.09
N THR A 971 53.66 15.73 -11.06
CA THR A 971 52.71 16.52 -11.85
C THR A 971 52.63 17.96 -11.32
N LEU A 972 52.64 18.12 -10.00
CA LEU A 972 52.67 19.44 -9.36
C LEU A 972 53.96 20.21 -9.72
N LEU A 973 55.11 19.55 -9.67
CA LEU A 973 56.40 20.16 -10.02
C LEU A 973 56.45 20.58 -11.50
N GLN A 974 55.91 19.78 -12.42
CA GLN A 974 55.82 20.14 -13.85
C GLN A 974 54.97 21.39 -14.11
N SER A 975 54.00 21.67 -13.25
CA SER A 975 53.12 22.83 -13.35
C SER A 975 53.70 24.12 -12.75
N LEU A 976 54.90 24.07 -12.15
CA LEU A 976 55.51 25.23 -11.52
C LEU A 976 55.89 26.32 -12.54
N PRO A 977 55.78 27.61 -12.16
CA PRO A 977 56.27 28.71 -12.97
C PRO A 977 57.77 28.56 -13.26
N GLN A 978 58.20 28.90 -14.48
CA GLN A 978 59.63 28.89 -14.85
C GLN A 978 60.45 29.97 -14.12
N ILE A 979 59.80 30.93 -13.46
CA ILE A 979 60.42 32.02 -12.72
C ILE A 979 59.70 32.20 -11.38
N GLY A 980 60.46 32.20 -10.29
CA GLY A 980 59.98 32.45 -8.94
C GLY A 980 59.83 31.19 -8.09
N THR A 981 60.02 31.33 -6.78
CA THR A 981 59.87 30.24 -5.79
C THR A 981 58.47 30.28 -5.21
N VAL A 982 57.79 29.13 -5.16
CA VAL A 982 56.51 28.97 -4.46
C VAL A 982 56.80 28.42 -3.06
N VAL A 983 56.23 29.02 -2.02
CA VAL A 983 56.42 28.54 -0.64
C VAL A 983 55.07 28.10 -0.07
N VAL A 984 55.01 26.84 0.36
CA VAL A 984 53.86 26.25 1.04
C VAL A 984 54.13 26.24 2.54
N ILE A 985 53.23 26.83 3.32
CA ILE A 985 53.39 26.93 4.79
C ILE A 985 52.32 26.06 5.44
N ASN A 986 52.75 25.17 6.34
CA ASN A 986 51.87 24.36 7.17
C ASN A 986 52.03 24.71 8.65
N ILE A 987 50.91 24.91 9.34
CA ILE A 987 50.86 25.26 10.76
C ILE A 987 50.00 24.21 11.45
N HIS A 988 50.57 23.48 12.40
CA HIS A 988 49.86 22.46 13.18
C HIS A 988 50.35 22.45 14.64
N GLY A 989 49.53 21.93 15.55
CA GLY A 989 49.83 21.89 16.98
C GLY A 989 51.11 21.13 17.34
N THR A 990 51.52 20.16 16.51
CA THR A 990 52.74 19.36 16.74
C THR A 990 54.01 20.01 16.18
N ARG A 991 53.93 20.67 15.01
CA ARG A 991 55.05 21.35 14.34
C ARG A 991 54.55 22.33 13.27
N CYS A 992 55.38 23.30 12.94
CA CYS A 992 55.15 24.28 11.88
C CYS A 992 56.32 24.27 10.89
N ASP A 993 56.01 24.29 9.61
CA ASP A 993 56.95 24.04 8.53
C ASP A 993 56.66 24.90 7.30
N ALA A 994 57.70 25.21 6.55
CA ALA A 994 57.59 25.74 5.19
C ALA A 994 58.31 24.80 4.22
N LEU A 995 57.75 24.67 3.01
CA LEU A 995 58.33 23.92 1.90
C LEU A 995 58.48 24.87 0.72
N ALA A 996 59.70 25.10 0.27
CA ALA A 996 59.98 25.94 -0.88
C ALA A 996 60.16 25.08 -2.13
N LEU A 997 59.33 25.35 -3.13
CA LEU A 997 59.32 24.74 -4.46
C LEU A 997 60.13 25.66 -5.39
N LEU A 998 61.34 25.23 -5.75
CA LEU A 998 62.27 26.03 -6.56
C LEU A 998 61.86 26.01 -8.06
N PRO A 999 62.13 27.10 -8.80
CA PRO A 999 61.83 27.14 -10.23
C PRO A 999 62.66 26.11 -11.00
N GLY A 1000 61.98 25.28 -11.80
CA GLY A 1000 62.62 24.20 -12.56
C GLY A 1000 62.87 22.92 -11.77
N ALA A 1001 62.38 22.81 -10.52
CA ALA A 1001 62.41 21.58 -9.74
C ALA A 1001 61.75 20.45 -10.53
N SER A 1002 62.48 19.36 -10.77
CA SER A 1002 61.99 18.16 -11.45
C SER A 1002 61.89 16.95 -10.53
N ASP A 1003 62.65 16.96 -9.43
CA ASP A 1003 62.70 15.87 -8.45
C ASP A 1003 62.58 16.37 -7.01
N LEU A 1004 62.36 15.45 -6.08
CA LEU A 1004 62.22 15.72 -4.65
C LEU A 1004 63.45 16.40 -4.03
N ASP A 1005 64.65 16.15 -4.58
CA ASP A 1005 65.91 16.75 -4.11
C ASP A 1005 65.97 18.26 -4.36
N ASP A 1006 65.13 18.79 -5.26
CA ASP A 1006 65.01 20.22 -5.55
C ASP A 1006 64.06 20.96 -4.59
N LEU A 1007 63.42 20.22 -3.66
CA LEU A 1007 62.53 20.78 -2.64
C LEU A 1007 63.30 21.15 -1.39
N LEU A 1008 63.12 22.39 -0.92
CA LEU A 1008 63.77 22.86 0.31
C LEU A 1008 62.76 22.88 1.47
N HIS A 1009 62.93 21.94 2.41
CA HIS A 1009 62.19 21.93 3.67
C HIS A 1009 62.81 22.87 4.69
N ILE A 1010 61.98 23.73 5.29
CA ILE A 1010 62.36 24.82 6.19
C ILE A 1010 61.53 24.68 7.47
N PRO A 1011 62.05 24.05 8.54
CA PRO A 1011 61.38 23.99 9.83
C PRO A 1011 61.20 25.39 10.46
N LEU A 1012 60.04 25.67 11.05
CA LEU A 1012 59.73 26.94 11.72
C LEU A 1012 59.55 26.78 13.24
N PRO A 1013 60.58 26.36 14.00
CA PRO A 1013 60.45 25.98 15.41
C PRO A 1013 60.07 27.15 16.34
N GLU A 1014 60.36 28.39 15.95
CA GLU A 1014 60.02 29.58 16.74
C GLU A 1014 58.59 30.11 16.49
N PHE A 1015 57.87 29.51 15.54
CA PHE A 1015 56.48 29.84 15.24
C PHE A 1015 55.57 28.68 15.64
N THR A 1016 54.73 28.87 16.65
CA THR A 1016 53.85 27.82 17.18
C THR A 1016 52.40 28.03 16.76
N TYR A 1017 51.61 26.95 16.75
CA TYR A 1017 50.17 27.02 16.48
C TYR A 1017 49.45 28.02 17.40
N THR A 1018 49.74 27.99 18.70
CA THR A 1018 49.18 28.95 19.68
C THR A 1018 49.53 30.39 19.33
N LYS A 1019 50.73 30.64 18.79
CA LYS A 1019 51.13 31.98 18.34
C LYS A 1019 50.29 32.41 17.13
N SER A 1020 50.05 31.51 16.19
CA SER A 1020 49.16 31.77 15.06
C SER A 1020 47.74 32.10 15.49
N GLU A 1021 47.17 31.37 16.46
CA GLU A 1021 45.84 31.65 17.02
C GLU A 1021 45.77 33.01 17.71
N GLN A 1022 46.82 33.37 18.46
CA GLN A 1022 46.92 34.69 19.08
C GLN A 1022 46.94 35.81 18.03
N LEU A 1023 47.66 35.63 16.92
CA LEU A 1023 47.71 36.62 15.83
C LEU A 1023 46.35 36.73 15.12
N VAL A 1024 45.68 35.62 14.85
CA VAL A 1024 44.32 35.60 14.26
C VAL A 1024 43.32 36.27 15.20
N LYS A 1025 43.37 35.97 16.50
CA LYS A 1025 42.50 36.60 17.49
C LYS A 1025 42.72 38.11 17.57
N ARG A 1026 43.97 38.57 17.62
CA ARG A 1026 44.30 40.01 17.59
C ARG A 1026 43.79 40.70 16.33
N LEU A 1027 43.91 40.04 15.17
CA LEU A 1027 43.37 40.55 13.90
C LEU A 1027 41.84 40.67 13.96
N LYS A 1028 41.15 39.63 14.44
CA LYS A 1028 39.69 39.63 14.58
C LYS A 1028 39.22 40.73 15.54
N ASP A 1029 39.87 40.86 16.70
CA ASP A 1029 39.55 41.90 17.68
C ASP A 1029 39.75 43.32 17.09
N ASP A 1030 40.80 43.54 16.28
CA ASP A 1030 41.04 44.82 15.59
C ASP A 1030 40.01 45.10 14.49
N LEU A 1031 39.68 44.11 13.67
CA LEU A 1031 38.66 44.21 12.61
C LEU A 1031 37.27 44.50 13.20
N PHE A 1032 36.91 43.80 14.28
CA PHE A 1032 35.66 43.98 15.00
C PHE A 1032 35.58 45.39 15.61
N SER A 1033 36.65 45.83 16.29
CA SER A 1033 36.71 47.17 16.88
C SER A 1033 36.77 48.30 15.85
N SER A 1034 37.26 48.02 14.63
CA SER A 1034 37.29 48.95 13.49
C SER A 1034 35.98 48.99 12.68
N GLY A 1035 34.95 48.25 13.08
CA GLY A 1035 33.63 48.25 12.42
C GLY A 1035 33.62 47.63 11.03
N VAL A 1036 34.65 46.86 10.67
CA VAL A 1036 34.69 46.10 9.42
C VAL A 1036 33.73 44.93 9.57
N ARG A 1037 32.63 44.93 8.80
CA ARG A 1037 31.66 43.81 8.81
C ARG A 1037 32.34 42.54 8.34
N GLU A 1038 32.43 41.54 9.22
CA GLU A 1038 32.80 40.18 8.85
C GLU A 1038 31.77 39.58 7.89
N ARG A 1039 32.24 39.09 6.75
CA ARG A 1039 31.50 38.15 5.90
C ARG A 1039 32.00 36.74 6.22
N GLY A 1040 31.17 35.98 6.94
CA GLY A 1040 31.28 34.53 7.11
C GLY A 1040 32.33 34.08 8.12
N LEU A 1041 31.87 33.67 9.32
CA LEU A 1041 32.42 32.61 10.21
C LEU A 1041 31.82 32.80 11.63
N ASN A 1042 30.54 32.45 11.80
CA ASN A 1042 29.96 32.23 13.13
C ASN A 1042 29.91 30.72 13.39
N SER A 1043 30.98 30.16 13.97
CA SER A 1043 30.94 28.79 14.50
C SER A 1043 32.16 28.49 15.38
N GLU A 1044 32.13 28.95 16.63
CA GLU A 1044 32.52 28.15 17.80
C GLU A 1044 31.61 28.52 18.99
N PRO A 1045 31.05 27.55 19.73
CA PRO A 1045 30.12 27.82 20.82
C PRO A 1045 30.83 27.70 22.17
N HIS A 1046 31.21 28.81 22.84
CA HIS A 1046 31.39 28.79 24.29
C HIS A 1046 31.14 30.16 24.94
N ILE A 1047 30.30 30.12 25.98
CA ILE A 1047 29.94 31.13 26.99
C ILE A 1047 28.96 32.22 26.50
N LEU A 1048 27.66 31.93 26.71
CA LEU A 1048 26.62 32.94 26.86
C LEU A 1048 27.03 33.96 27.95
N PRO A 1049 27.04 35.27 27.67
CA PRO A 1049 26.77 36.25 28.73
C PRO A 1049 25.29 36.11 29.12
N SER A 1050 25.00 36.22 30.41
CA SER A 1050 23.66 36.21 30.97
C SER A 1050 22.72 37.24 30.29
N LEU A 1051 21.45 36.89 30.24
CA LEU A 1051 20.31 37.61 29.65
C LEU A 1051 19.94 38.95 30.34
N ASP A 1052 20.89 39.69 30.91
CA ASP A 1052 20.65 41.02 31.50
C ASP A 1052 21.38 42.18 30.81
N ASP A 1053 22.14 41.96 29.72
CA ASP A 1053 23.01 43.01 29.13
C ASP A 1053 22.59 43.54 27.74
N GLU A 1054 21.36 43.29 27.26
CA GLU A 1054 20.85 43.85 25.99
C GLU A 1054 20.55 45.36 26.01
N ARG A 1055 20.97 46.10 27.05
CA ARG A 1055 20.82 47.57 27.12
C ARG A 1055 22.09 48.38 27.32
N ALA A 1056 23.28 47.79 27.21
CA ALA A 1056 24.53 48.52 27.48
C ALA A 1056 25.63 48.36 26.41
N ALA A 1057 25.37 48.72 25.15
CA ALA A 1057 26.44 48.93 24.17
C ALA A 1057 26.13 50.06 23.17
N ARG A 1058 25.94 51.28 23.67
CA ARG A 1058 26.34 52.47 22.90
C ARG A 1058 27.86 52.61 23.01
N PRO A 1059 28.58 52.98 21.94
CA PRO A 1059 30.01 53.22 22.03
C PRO A 1059 30.25 54.31 23.07
N ARG A 1060 31.07 54.02 24.09
CA ARG A 1060 31.53 55.04 25.05
C ARG A 1060 32.38 56.05 24.28
N PRO A 1061 32.02 57.35 24.24
CA PRO A 1061 32.89 58.36 23.66
C PRO A 1061 33.97 58.69 24.70
N GLY A 1062 35.24 58.38 24.39
CA GLY A 1062 36.34 58.82 25.26
C GLY A 1062 37.60 57.95 25.32
N ARG A 1063 37.70 56.84 24.58
CA ARG A 1063 39.00 56.21 24.28
C ARG A 1063 39.33 56.49 22.83
N GLU A 1064 40.41 57.22 22.58
CA GLU A 1064 40.99 57.31 21.25
C GLU A 1064 41.20 55.89 20.71
N PRO A 1065 40.78 55.58 19.47
CA PRO A 1065 41.12 54.32 18.85
C PRO A 1065 42.65 54.25 18.78
N ARG A 1066 43.25 53.17 19.29
CA ARG A 1066 44.61 52.81 18.86
C ARG A 1066 44.55 52.79 17.33
N LYS A 1067 45.49 53.46 16.66
CA LYS A 1067 45.53 53.47 15.20
C LYS A 1067 45.59 52.00 14.74
N SER A 1068 44.61 51.54 13.96
CA SER A 1068 44.55 50.18 13.41
C SER A 1068 45.87 49.76 12.72
N ASP A 1069 46.63 50.74 12.21
CA ASP A 1069 47.98 50.55 11.69
C ASP A 1069 48.97 49.90 12.67
N ASP A 1070 48.83 50.11 13.98
CA ASP A 1070 49.77 49.56 14.98
C ASP A 1070 49.56 48.05 15.20
N VAL A 1071 48.31 47.56 15.24
CA VAL A 1071 48.03 46.12 15.43
C VAL A 1071 48.44 45.33 14.19
N MET A 1072 48.11 45.84 13.00
CA MET A 1072 48.55 45.23 11.74
C MET A 1072 50.08 45.25 11.61
N ARG A 1073 50.75 46.34 12.00
CA ARG A 1073 52.21 46.41 12.01
C ARG A 1073 52.82 45.39 12.99
N GLU A 1074 52.25 45.21 14.17
CA GLU A 1074 52.70 44.21 15.14
C GLU A 1074 52.53 42.77 14.61
N ILE A 1075 51.37 42.46 14.00
CA ILE A 1075 51.12 41.15 13.40
C ILE A 1075 52.10 40.88 12.26
N LEU A 1076 52.29 41.84 11.35
CA LEU A 1076 53.24 41.73 10.25
C LEU A 1076 54.69 41.62 10.74
N ALA A 1077 55.05 42.30 11.82
CA ALA A 1077 56.39 42.19 12.43
C ALA A 1077 56.64 40.79 13.02
N GLU A 1078 55.65 40.21 13.68
CA GLU A 1078 55.70 38.82 14.18
C GLU A 1078 55.81 37.82 13.02
N LEU A 1079 54.96 37.93 12.00
CA LEU A 1079 55.03 37.08 10.81
C LEU A 1079 56.36 37.24 10.06
N TRP A 1080 56.88 38.46 9.96
CA TRP A 1080 58.19 38.70 9.37
C TRP A 1080 59.29 37.98 10.14
N LYS A 1081 59.32 38.15 11.47
CA LYS A 1081 60.37 37.60 12.31
C LYS A 1081 60.38 36.08 12.36
N PHE A 1082 59.20 35.46 12.45
CA PHE A 1082 59.08 34.04 12.77
C PHE A 1082 58.70 33.16 11.57
N VAL A 1083 58.24 33.74 10.46
CA VAL A 1083 57.84 32.99 9.26
C VAL A 1083 58.64 33.45 8.04
N VAL A 1084 58.51 34.72 7.65
CA VAL A 1084 59.06 35.21 6.37
C VAL A 1084 60.59 35.25 6.37
N LYS A 1085 61.21 35.83 7.39
CA LYS A 1085 62.67 35.95 7.47
C LYS A 1085 63.37 34.58 7.47
N PRO A 1086 62.97 33.58 8.29
CA PRO A 1086 63.54 32.24 8.22
C PRO A 1086 63.47 31.62 6.82
N ILE A 1087 62.35 31.82 6.11
CA ILE A 1087 62.17 31.31 4.74
C ILE A 1087 63.13 32.00 3.77
N LEU A 1088 63.24 33.33 3.82
CA LEU A 1088 64.13 34.08 2.94
C LEU A 1088 65.61 33.80 3.22
N ASP A 1089 65.99 33.66 4.49
CA ASP A 1089 67.34 33.30 4.90
C ASP A 1089 67.71 31.90 4.38
N ALA A 1090 66.80 30.93 4.45
CA ALA A 1090 66.99 29.57 3.90
C ALA A 1090 67.11 29.55 2.38
N LEU A 1091 66.41 30.46 1.69
CA LEU A 1091 66.52 30.66 0.23
C LEU A 1091 67.75 31.50 -0.17
N ALA A 1092 68.61 31.87 0.78
CA ALA A 1092 69.80 32.69 0.57
C ALA A 1092 69.53 34.09 -0.03
N PHE A 1093 68.32 34.63 0.16
CA PHE A 1093 68.02 36.03 -0.19
C PHE A 1093 68.65 36.96 0.84
N SER A 1094 69.71 37.67 0.46
CA SER A 1094 70.28 38.71 1.31
C SER A 1094 69.38 39.95 1.30
N VAL A 1095 68.86 40.33 2.47
CA VAL A 1095 68.12 41.59 2.64
C VAL A 1095 69.12 42.74 2.48
N CYS A 1096 69.18 43.31 1.28
CA CYS A 1096 69.99 44.50 1.04
C CYS A 1096 69.27 45.70 1.67
N PHE A 1097 69.65 46.06 2.91
CA PHE A 1097 69.26 47.34 3.50
C PHE A 1097 69.91 48.46 2.70
N THR A 1098 69.24 48.94 1.65
CA THR A 1098 69.55 50.23 1.08
C THR A 1098 69.05 51.27 2.07
N ILE A 1099 69.95 51.74 2.94
CA ILE A 1099 69.71 52.91 3.78
C ILE A 1099 69.54 54.10 2.83
N GLN A 1100 68.31 54.39 2.42
CA GLN A 1100 67.98 55.72 1.94
C GLN A 1100 67.99 56.66 3.15
N GLN A 1101 69.13 57.31 3.35
CA GLN A 1101 69.16 58.56 4.10
C GLN A 1101 68.19 59.57 3.45
N ASN A 1102 67.41 60.24 4.29
CA ASN A 1102 66.55 61.40 4.06
C ASN A 1102 65.08 61.12 3.67
N ARG A 1103 64.18 61.13 4.66
CA ARG A 1103 63.54 62.38 5.15
C ARG A 1103 62.68 62.12 6.39
N THR A 1104 62.90 62.95 7.38
CA THR A 1104 62.06 63.24 8.55
C THR A 1104 60.64 63.69 8.16
N ILE A 1105 59.61 63.25 8.89
CA ILE A 1105 58.70 64.05 9.74
C ILE A 1105 57.44 63.20 10.08
N ASP A 1106 57.20 63.10 11.39
CA ASP A 1106 56.01 62.69 12.19
C ASP A 1106 55.33 61.32 12.01
#